data_AF-A0A559QR38-F1
#
_entry.id   AF-A0A559QR38-F1
#
_cell.length_a   1.000
_cell.length_b   1.000
_cell.length_c   1.000
_cell.angle_alpha   90.00
_cell.angle_beta   90.00
_cell.angle_gamma   90.00
#
_symmetry.space_group_name_H-M   'P 1'
#
loop_
_entity.id
_entity.type
_entity.pdbx_description
1 polymer ?
#
loop_
_entity_poly.entity_id
_entity_poly.type
_entity_poly.pdbx_seq_one_letter_code
_entity_poly.pdbx_strand_id
1 'polypeptide(L)'
;MKLRFLCVLFFLQIHLVACGGSSSSSEDDSSITPSPTLTPTPTVTPTPEPTSAPTATPTPTSTPTATPEPTATPTPDTAPYELEVSDRVVDERFSMAALLDFSALSYESSNPEVASVAADGTVTVLSEGTAVISAFAENAGSQKVGSQKVSLQNVHNEATSTVEPTADGAQLEIVSIPNSFEVTAWVGANDTEFSFSESVAGLDFFSSRDDDCDFIYFSECSFGQHHEVLHHEVGSNTIIDTATTIENAGYYVYNYGRNRTGNSYLSAAKFEERQGPAVAVYDEKMWLIGGAPNNSTVNLGDVWSSVDGDVWVRETELAPFGVRYEANALALDGKLWVLNGLGDSFDSEAADVWSTSNGRDWTQEASNTGMTRRYGAHGVVFNNKLFIAGGFSSIQDGWLNDMWYSSDGIHWSQVPQTHVPNFHSPDASLVAHNNKLWLLADSVWSSTNGIDWVEEVATAPFADYENFHSTTYNGEIWLFTYTNNINYGNLSRVYTSSDGVNWNAAYGGVIIGNIRARESKVLPFKQRLFLVGGRNETLAYSNEVLSSTDGHNWINHGIGGLFGPRSGHSLTVHKGRLWAIGGMDDDTLYSDVWVSDDAVKWELVTADGGFPPRHGHAALSFNDQLCIIGGAVLLGNIGISTGDIYLQSTDVHSIAEDVWCSDDGITWTERPPQGLASASFVFQNIKNTSAVVYDNRMWVIGAAYPNATSTLSNDQWSSTDGVNWDNHLSIGGTYSEREGHAVTVHNGYIYLSGGRDANGEYQSDVWRTTGGSLWELVTDDFIADNRAFHQMISFNGNLYIIAGRANYHETLTYEDTTVSEYNDIWVSEDDGFTWTEVTSAAPFEQRRDHRAVVFNNKIIMTGGQGSAGFVYLLGKNSYLQDVWATDDGINWRTGFHSNLTLFAK
;
A
#
# COMPACT_ATOMS: atom_id res chain seq x y z
N MET A 1 30.38 -20.59 -65.80
CA MET A 1 30.33 -19.52 -66.82
C MET A 1 30.17 -18.19 -66.08
N LYS A 2 31.18 -17.29 -66.13
CA LYS A 2 31.28 -15.95 -65.46
C LYS A 2 30.97 -15.91 -63.93
N LEU A 3 31.95 -15.76 -63.02
CA LEU A 3 32.72 -14.52 -62.65
C LEU A 3 31.84 -13.51 -61.87
N ARG A 4 32.20 -12.94 -60.69
CA ARG A 4 33.44 -12.86 -59.85
C ARG A 4 33.03 -12.68 -58.35
N PHE A 5 33.73 -13.21 -57.31
CA PHE A 5 35.03 -12.81 -56.67
C PHE A 5 35.00 -11.43 -55.97
N LEU A 6 35.61 -11.19 -54.78
CA LEU A 6 36.39 -12.06 -53.85
C LEU A 6 36.50 -11.43 -52.42
N CYS A 7 37.00 -12.25 -51.48
CA CYS A 7 37.55 -12.05 -50.11
C CYS A 7 38.72 -11.00 -50.00
N VAL A 8 39.46 -10.75 -48.88
CA VAL A 8 39.55 -11.33 -47.50
C VAL A 8 40.25 -10.37 -46.49
N LEU A 9 40.18 -10.75 -45.19
CA LEU A 9 40.91 -10.35 -43.95
C LEU A 9 42.40 -9.90 -43.96
N PHE A 10 42.81 -9.41 -42.76
CA PHE A 10 44.17 -9.19 -42.19
C PHE A 10 44.95 -7.94 -42.69
N PHE A 11 45.72 -7.22 -41.85
CA PHE A 11 46.75 -7.72 -40.92
C PHE A 11 46.90 -6.95 -39.58
N LEU A 12 47.51 -7.64 -38.60
CA LEU A 12 48.04 -7.11 -37.33
C LEU A 12 49.57 -6.99 -37.40
N GLN A 13 50.19 -5.91 -36.89
CA GLN A 13 51.59 -5.99 -36.48
C GLN A 13 51.98 -5.00 -35.37
N ILE A 14 52.68 -5.52 -34.36
CA ILE A 14 53.38 -4.78 -33.29
C ILE A 14 54.87 -4.77 -33.62
N HIS A 15 55.60 -3.72 -33.26
CA HIS A 15 57.05 -3.77 -33.00
C HIS A 15 57.42 -2.84 -31.82
N LEU A 16 58.28 -3.31 -30.93
CA LEU A 16 58.96 -2.50 -29.90
C LEU A 16 60.25 -1.87 -30.50
N VAL A 17 60.87 -0.91 -29.80
CA VAL A 17 62.28 -1.01 -29.31
C VAL A 17 62.75 0.24 -28.52
N ALA A 18 63.43 -0.03 -27.39
CA ALA A 18 64.43 0.75 -26.65
C ALA A 18 64.38 2.31 -26.50
N CYS A 19 64.13 2.74 -25.27
CA CYS A 19 65.14 3.33 -24.35
C CYS A 19 66.18 4.38 -24.85
N GLY A 20 66.07 5.62 -24.32
CA GLY A 20 67.19 6.28 -23.62
C GLY A 20 67.94 7.47 -24.28
N GLY A 21 68.10 8.56 -23.52
CA GLY A 21 69.40 9.29 -23.47
C GLY A 21 69.56 10.68 -24.13
N SER A 22 69.09 11.73 -23.44
CA SER A 22 69.80 13.02 -23.21
C SER A 22 70.65 13.73 -24.29
N SER A 23 70.25 14.96 -24.68
CA SER A 23 71.05 16.20 -24.93
C SER A 23 70.31 17.13 -25.92
N SER A 24 70.36 18.47 -25.94
CA SER A 24 70.60 19.59 -25.01
C SER A 24 70.88 20.82 -25.90
N SER A 25 70.30 22.01 -25.61
CA SER A 25 70.59 23.34 -26.23
C SER A 25 70.32 23.52 -27.76
N SER A 26 69.96 24.70 -28.30
CA SER A 26 69.54 26.00 -27.71
C SER A 26 69.04 27.01 -28.78
N GLU A 27 68.03 27.82 -28.41
CA GLU A 27 67.76 29.23 -28.82
C GLU A 27 67.40 29.60 -30.29
N ASP A 28 66.82 30.82 -30.41
CA ASP A 28 66.32 31.59 -31.59
C ASP A 28 65.19 30.97 -32.46
N ASP A 29 64.17 31.73 -32.94
CA ASP A 29 63.67 33.09 -32.63
C ASP A 29 62.15 33.18 -32.97
N SER A 30 61.52 34.28 -32.58
CA SER A 30 60.11 34.70 -32.64
C SER A 30 59.37 34.76 -34.00
N SER A 31 58.02 34.80 -34.00
CA SER A 31 57.22 35.90 -34.61
C SER A 31 55.66 35.79 -34.56
N ILE A 32 55.03 36.66 -33.73
CA ILE A 32 53.79 37.50 -33.88
C ILE A 32 52.40 37.06 -34.46
N THR A 33 51.34 37.32 -33.64
CA THR A 33 49.93 37.79 -33.94
C THR A 33 48.92 36.89 -34.69
N PRO A 34 47.56 37.04 -34.55
CA PRO A 34 46.66 38.24 -34.40
C PRO A 34 45.83 38.30 -33.07
N SER A 35 45.03 39.31 -32.64
CA SER A 35 44.74 40.75 -32.94
C SER A 35 44.07 41.16 -34.28
N PRO A 36 43.06 42.10 -34.36
CA PRO A 36 42.38 42.97 -33.35
C PRO A 36 40.83 42.66 -33.24
N THR A 37 39.77 43.50 -33.05
CA THR A 37 39.53 44.98 -33.09
C THR A 37 38.22 45.49 -32.40
N LEU A 38 38.35 46.40 -31.41
CA LEU A 38 37.51 47.58 -30.98
C LEU A 38 35.99 47.57 -30.62
N THR A 39 35.67 48.53 -29.74
CA THR A 39 34.40 48.89 -29.04
C THR A 39 33.62 50.07 -29.67
N PRO A 40 32.33 50.25 -29.30
CA PRO A 40 31.82 51.48 -28.61
C PRO A 40 30.70 51.20 -27.56
N THR A 41 30.11 52.08 -26.74
CA THR A 41 30.42 53.40 -26.07
C THR A 41 29.28 53.67 -25.03
N PRO A 42 29.49 54.28 -23.84
CA PRO A 42 28.54 54.19 -22.70
C PRO A 42 27.58 55.39 -22.48
N THR A 43 26.66 55.25 -21.50
CA THR A 43 25.77 56.32 -20.94
C THR A 43 25.58 56.10 -19.42
N VAL A 44 25.05 57.10 -18.69
CA VAL A 44 25.21 57.30 -17.22
C VAL A 44 23.89 57.16 -16.42
N THR A 45 23.98 56.73 -15.16
CA THR A 45 22.89 56.70 -14.15
C THR A 45 23.35 57.39 -12.83
N PRO A 46 22.52 58.16 -12.11
CA PRO A 46 22.98 59.12 -11.09
C PRO A 46 23.01 58.66 -9.62
N THR A 47 23.64 59.49 -8.78
CA THR A 47 23.93 59.33 -7.33
C THR A 47 22.73 59.61 -6.40
N PRO A 48 22.57 58.88 -5.28
CA PRO A 48 21.69 59.25 -4.15
C PRO A 48 22.38 60.10 -3.06
N GLU A 49 21.58 60.83 -2.27
CA GLU A 49 21.98 61.86 -1.30
C GLU A 49 22.16 61.29 0.15
N PRO A 50 23.02 61.85 1.02
CA PRO A 50 23.33 61.24 2.33
C PRO A 50 22.24 61.45 3.39
N THR A 51 21.93 60.38 4.14
CA THR A 51 20.98 60.39 5.28
C THR A 51 21.73 60.42 6.63
N SER A 52 21.04 60.80 7.71
CA SER A 52 21.62 61.35 8.95
C SER A 52 21.97 60.34 10.06
N ALA A 53 22.59 60.88 11.12
CA ALA A 53 23.20 60.23 12.29
C ALA A 53 22.31 59.26 13.10
N PRO A 54 22.91 58.33 13.88
CA PRO A 54 22.17 57.27 14.59
C PRO A 54 21.37 57.77 15.80
N THR A 55 20.24 57.08 16.05
CA THR A 55 19.42 57.21 17.27
C THR A 55 19.72 56.05 18.22
N ALA A 56 19.62 56.28 19.54
CA ALA A 56 20.08 55.35 20.56
C ALA A 56 19.21 54.09 20.74
N THR A 57 19.86 52.96 21.02
CA THR A 57 19.25 51.66 21.32
C THR A 57 18.46 51.68 22.64
N PRO A 58 17.20 51.21 22.69
CA PRO A 58 16.50 50.94 23.94
C PRO A 58 16.97 49.61 24.56
N THR A 59 17.32 49.61 25.85
CA THR A 59 17.69 48.40 26.58
C THR A 59 16.46 47.54 26.88
N PRO A 60 16.47 46.22 26.58
CA PRO A 60 15.37 45.33 27.01
C PRO A 60 15.40 45.19 28.54
N THR A 61 14.29 45.51 29.20
CA THR A 61 14.12 45.33 30.65
C THR A 61 13.48 43.97 30.92
N SER A 62 14.19 43.09 31.63
CA SER A 62 13.67 41.78 32.01
C SER A 62 12.71 41.88 33.19
N THR A 63 11.41 41.87 32.89
CA THR A 63 10.35 41.61 33.88
C THR A 63 9.86 40.16 33.67
N PRO A 64 9.90 39.28 34.68
CA PRO A 64 9.40 37.92 34.54
C PRO A 64 7.87 37.93 34.51
N THR A 65 7.28 37.73 33.34
CA THR A 65 5.88 37.34 33.22
C THR A 65 5.72 35.97 33.86
N ALA A 66 4.74 35.80 34.75
CA ALA A 66 4.48 34.50 35.36
C ALA A 66 4.09 33.48 34.27
N THR A 67 4.70 32.30 34.31
CA THR A 67 4.31 31.18 33.45
C THR A 67 2.82 30.92 33.63
N PRO A 68 2.03 30.77 32.55
CA PRO A 68 0.68 30.23 32.70
C PRO A 68 0.78 28.85 33.33
N GLU A 69 -0.01 28.61 34.36
CA GLU A 69 -0.19 27.28 34.95
C GLU A 69 -0.59 26.31 33.81
N PRO A 70 -0.02 25.09 33.74
CA PRO A 70 -0.25 24.22 32.59
C PRO A 70 -1.74 23.95 32.44
N THR A 71 -2.31 24.47 31.36
CA THR A 71 -3.67 24.10 30.95
C THR A 71 -3.64 22.59 30.77
N ALA A 72 -4.46 21.87 31.55
CA ALA A 72 -4.51 20.43 31.45
C ALA A 72 -4.73 20.04 29.99
N THR A 73 -3.92 19.11 29.49
CA THR A 73 -4.21 18.40 28.24
C THR A 73 -5.67 17.97 28.29
N PRO A 74 -6.48 18.18 27.24
CA PRO A 74 -7.83 17.64 27.22
C PRO A 74 -7.71 16.15 27.49
N THR A 75 -8.29 15.71 28.62
CA THR A 75 -8.46 14.29 28.90
C THR A 75 -9.23 13.71 27.71
N PRO A 76 -8.89 12.52 27.19
CA PRO A 76 -9.73 11.86 26.20
C PRO A 76 -11.17 11.89 26.72
N ASP A 77 -12.06 12.57 25.98
CA ASP A 77 -13.39 12.87 26.49
C ASP A 77 -14.20 11.58 26.48
N THR A 78 -14.20 10.92 27.64
CA THR A 78 -14.93 9.69 27.93
C THR A 78 -16.40 9.99 28.26
N ALA A 79 -16.92 11.09 27.70
CA ALA A 79 -18.31 11.16 27.28
C ALA A 79 -18.67 9.85 26.56
N PRO A 80 -19.67 9.09 27.05
CA PRO A 80 -20.18 7.97 26.29
C PRO A 80 -20.72 8.52 24.97
N TYR A 81 -20.34 7.92 23.84
CA TYR A 81 -20.79 8.35 22.52
C TYR A 81 -22.31 8.18 22.44
N GLU A 82 -23.04 9.29 22.58
CA GLU A 82 -24.49 9.33 22.56
C GLU A 82 -24.95 9.21 21.10
N LEU A 83 -24.91 7.97 20.57
CA LEU A 83 -25.42 7.61 19.24
C LEU A 83 -26.83 8.17 19.08
N GLU A 84 -27.02 9.13 18.17
CA GLU A 84 -28.35 9.67 17.92
C GLU A 84 -29.20 8.59 17.22
N VAL A 85 -30.53 8.69 17.34
CA VAL A 85 -31.46 7.71 16.73
C VAL A 85 -31.37 7.73 15.18
N SER A 86 -30.75 8.74 14.58
CA SER A 86 -30.34 8.79 13.17
C SER A 86 -29.34 7.70 12.77
N ASP A 87 -28.56 7.20 13.72
CA ASP A 87 -27.36 6.39 13.46
C ASP A 87 -27.69 4.89 13.38
N ARG A 88 -28.98 4.54 13.38
CA ARG A 88 -29.49 3.18 13.27
C ARG A 88 -30.63 3.06 12.27
N VAL A 89 -30.66 1.93 11.59
CA VAL A 89 -31.79 1.45 10.80
C VAL A 89 -32.68 0.61 11.70
N VAL A 90 -33.99 0.86 11.66
CA VAL A 90 -35.01 0.10 12.40
C VAL A 90 -35.96 -0.57 11.40
N ASP A 91 -36.25 -1.85 11.61
CA ASP A 91 -37.31 -2.57 10.90
C ASP A 91 -38.13 -3.42 11.88
N GLU A 92 -39.39 -3.68 11.57
CA GLU A 92 -40.35 -4.28 12.51
C GLU A 92 -40.86 -5.64 12.04
N ARG A 93 -40.55 -6.69 12.80
CA ARG A 93 -40.98 -8.06 12.48
C ARG A 93 -42.16 -8.48 13.38
N PHE A 94 -43.35 -8.55 12.76
CA PHE A 94 -44.59 -8.92 13.46
C PHE A 94 -44.73 -10.46 13.59
N SER A 95 -44.20 -11.02 14.67
CA SER A 95 -44.22 -12.46 14.95
C SER A 95 -45.56 -12.91 15.56
N MET A 96 -46.54 -13.17 14.70
CA MET A 96 -47.82 -13.73 15.11
C MET A 96 -47.80 -15.27 15.10
N ALA A 97 -47.52 -15.87 16.25
CA ALA A 97 -47.64 -17.31 16.46
C ALA A 97 -49.07 -17.78 16.09
N ALA A 98 -49.16 -18.57 15.01
CA ALA A 98 -50.39 -18.70 14.23
C ALA A 98 -51.61 -19.23 15.01
N LEU A 99 -52.69 -18.43 15.11
CA LEU A 99 -53.98 -18.91 15.63
C LEU A 99 -55.27 -18.13 15.26
N LEU A 100 -55.22 -16.88 14.78
CA LEU A 100 -56.44 -16.07 14.55
C LEU A 100 -56.54 -15.48 13.12
N ASP A 101 -57.61 -15.84 12.42
CA ASP A 101 -57.94 -15.47 11.03
C ASP A 101 -58.75 -14.16 10.98
N PHE A 102 -58.06 -13.02 11.12
CA PHE A 102 -58.66 -11.68 11.03
C PHE A 102 -58.38 -11.05 9.66
N SER A 103 -59.39 -11.02 8.79
CA SER A 103 -59.29 -10.53 7.41
C SER A 103 -59.25 -8.99 7.24
N ALA A 104 -59.27 -8.22 8.33
CA ALA A 104 -59.04 -6.78 8.35
C ALA A 104 -58.65 -6.31 9.77
N LEU A 105 -57.55 -5.57 9.87
CA LEU A 105 -57.07 -4.90 11.07
C LEU A 105 -56.91 -3.40 10.80
N SER A 106 -57.12 -2.58 11.82
CA SER A 106 -56.75 -1.16 11.83
C SER A 106 -55.93 -0.83 13.08
N TYR A 107 -55.09 0.20 12.99
CA TYR A 107 -54.08 0.52 13.99
C TYR A 107 -54.14 1.99 14.40
N GLU A 108 -53.93 2.27 15.69
CA GLU A 108 -53.85 3.63 16.23
C GLU A 108 -52.64 3.77 17.16
N SER A 109 -51.98 4.92 17.14
CA SER A 109 -50.96 5.31 18.13
C SER A 109 -51.57 6.24 19.18
N SER A 110 -51.27 6.00 20.46
CA SER A 110 -51.63 6.92 21.54
C SER A 110 -50.83 8.23 21.54
N ASN A 111 -49.74 8.31 20.76
CA ASN A 111 -48.95 9.54 20.59
C ASN A 111 -48.24 9.55 19.21
N PRO A 112 -48.91 10.05 18.15
CA PRO A 112 -48.37 10.08 16.79
C PRO A 112 -47.12 10.95 16.59
N GLU A 113 -46.73 11.80 17.55
CA GLU A 113 -45.48 12.59 17.50
C GLU A 113 -44.27 11.83 18.06
N VAL A 114 -44.51 10.79 18.88
CA VAL A 114 -43.47 9.88 19.40
C VAL A 114 -43.37 8.63 18.55
N ALA A 115 -44.49 8.04 18.13
CA ALA A 115 -44.51 7.01 17.11
C ALA A 115 -45.81 7.05 16.31
N SER A 116 -45.72 7.07 14.98
CA SER A 116 -46.87 6.91 14.08
C SER A 116 -47.09 5.43 13.76
N VAL A 117 -48.24 5.08 13.18
CA VAL A 117 -48.52 3.71 12.70
C VAL A 117 -49.33 3.76 11.40
N ALA A 118 -48.97 2.90 10.45
CA ALA A 118 -49.58 2.77 9.14
C ALA A 118 -50.74 1.74 9.13
N ALA A 119 -51.49 1.71 8.02
CA ALA A 119 -52.69 0.86 7.89
C ALA A 119 -52.39 -0.64 7.76
N ASP A 120 -51.16 -1.01 7.38
CA ASP A 120 -50.63 -2.37 7.36
C ASP A 120 -50.12 -2.83 8.75
N GLY A 121 -49.87 -1.88 9.66
CA GLY A 121 -49.42 -2.13 11.04
C GLY A 121 -47.98 -1.72 11.32
N THR A 122 -47.22 -1.29 10.31
CA THR A 122 -45.85 -0.77 10.50
C THR A 122 -45.89 0.49 11.36
N VAL A 123 -45.13 0.49 12.46
CA VAL A 123 -44.93 1.63 13.34
C VAL A 123 -43.69 2.39 12.86
N THR A 124 -43.63 3.69 13.12
CA THR A 124 -42.42 4.48 12.90
C THR A 124 -42.19 5.36 14.11
N VAL A 125 -41.08 5.16 14.81
CA VAL A 125 -40.70 5.97 15.98
C VAL A 125 -40.08 7.28 15.48
N LEU A 126 -40.49 8.40 16.07
CA LEU A 126 -40.25 9.76 15.55
C LEU A 126 -39.58 10.70 16.56
N SER A 127 -39.68 10.42 17.87
CA SER A 127 -39.02 11.19 18.92
C SER A 127 -38.92 10.39 20.24
N GLU A 128 -38.12 10.88 21.19
CA GLU A 128 -38.05 10.31 22.54
C GLU A 128 -39.42 10.29 23.24
N GLY A 129 -39.71 9.21 23.98
CA GLY A 129 -40.86 9.17 24.87
C GLY A 129 -41.56 7.82 24.93
N THR A 130 -42.88 7.85 25.00
CA THR A 130 -43.72 6.64 25.04
C THR A 130 -44.96 6.80 24.17
N ALA A 131 -45.22 5.80 23.34
CA ALA A 131 -46.44 5.63 22.56
C ALA A 131 -46.99 4.21 22.78
N VAL A 132 -48.31 4.06 22.79
CA VAL A 132 -48.97 2.75 22.82
C VAL A 132 -49.67 2.55 21.50
N ILE A 133 -49.16 1.60 20.71
CA ILE A 133 -49.75 1.20 19.44
C ILE A 133 -50.82 0.15 19.73
N SER A 134 -52.04 0.37 19.25
CA SER A 134 -53.19 -0.52 19.46
C SER A 134 -53.71 -1.04 18.13
N ALA A 135 -53.92 -2.36 18.05
CA ALA A 135 -54.51 -3.04 16.90
C ALA A 135 -55.97 -3.40 17.19
N PHE A 136 -56.85 -3.21 16.22
CA PHE A 136 -58.29 -3.42 16.32
C PHE A 136 -58.79 -4.29 15.16
N ALA A 137 -59.64 -5.27 15.45
CA ALA A 137 -60.28 -6.07 14.41
C ALA A 137 -61.55 -5.38 13.90
N GLU A 138 -61.55 -4.97 12.62
CA GLU A 138 -62.67 -4.23 12.03
C GLU A 138 -63.96 -5.08 12.02
N ASN A 139 -63.82 -6.37 11.70
CA ASN A 139 -64.91 -7.34 11.65
C ASN A 139 -65.49 -7.72 13.03
N ALA A 140 -64.93 -7.21 14.13
CA ALA A 140 -65.38 -7.44 15.50
C ALA A 140 -65.93 -6.17 16.20
N GLY A 141 -66.31 -5.15 15.43
CA GLY A 141 -66.89 -3.91 15.99
C GLY A 141 -65.85 -3.03 16.68
N SER A 142 -64.65 -2.93 16.08
CA SER A 142 -63.50 -2.20 16.64
C SER A 142 -63.07 -2.71 18.02
N GLN A 143 -63.19 -4.03 18.26
CA GLN A 143 -62.59 -4.65 19.43
C GLN A 143 -61.06 -4.57 19.30
N LYS A 144 -60.41 -3.99 20.32
CA LYS A 144 -58.96 -4.00 20.47
C LYS A 144 -58.48 -5.44 20.66
N VAL A 145 -57.67 -5.93 19.73
CA VAL A 145 -57.10 -7.30 19.74
C VAL A 145 -55.69 -7.34 20.30
N GLY A 146 -54.97 -6.22 20.32
CA GLY A 146 -53.67 -6.12 20.97
C GLY A 146 -53.23 -4.68 21.20
N SER A 147 -52.16 -4.51 21.99
CA SER A 147 -51.34 -3.30 21.94
C SER A 147 -49.94 -3.53 22.48
N GLN A 148 -48.95 -2.93 21.83
CA GLN A 148 -47.60 -2.85 22.32
C GLN A 148 -47.31 -1.45 22.85
N LYS A 149 -46.64 -1.38 24.01
CA LYS A 149 -46.05 -0.13 24.52
C LYS A 149 -44.66 0.02 23.90
N VAL A 150 -44.49 1.03 23.06
CA VAL A 150 -43.19 1.46 22.53
C VAL A 150 -42.65 2.53 23.46
N SER A 151 -41.44 2.34 23.98
CA SER A 151 -40.77 3.27 24.88
C SER A 151 -39.33 3.46 24.44
N LEU A 152 -38.94 4.69 24.13
CA LEU A 152 -37.54 5.09 24.12
C LEU A 152 -37.25 5.78 25.46
N GLN A 153 -36.23 5.31 26.15
CA GLN A 153 -35.66 5.99 27.32
C GLN A 153 -34.16 6.12 27.11
N ASN A 154 -33.65 7.34 27.28
CA ASN A 154 -32.26 7.68 27.01
C ASN A 154 -31.33 7.21 28.15
N VAL A 155 -31.18 5.88 28.23
CA VAL A 155 -30.24 5.17 29.09
C VAL A 155 -29.80 3.90 28.32
N HIS A 156 -28.64 3.98 27.65
CA HIS A 156 -27.98 2.93 26.84
C HIS A 156 -28.44 2.70 25.38
N ASN A 157 -29.32 3.53 24.80
CA ASN A 157 -29.70 3.45 23.37
C ASN A 157 -30.18 2.05 22.91
N GLU A 158 -30.99 1.41 23.76
CA GLU A 158 -31.73 0.19 23.47
C GLU A 158 -33.23 0.48 23.30
N ALA A 159 -33.84 -0.01 22.22
CA ALA A 159 -35.27 0.10 21.98
C ALA A 159 -36.06 -0.90 22.84
N THR A 160 -36.20 -0.60 24.13
CA THR A 160 -36.76 -1.53 25.13
C THR A 160 -38.29 -1.63 25.04
N SER A 161 -38.77 -2.66 24.31
CA SER A 161 -40.19 -3.04 24.36
C SER A 161 -40.54 -3.58 25.74
N THR A 162 -41.66 -3.12 26.31
CA THR A 162 -42.20 -3.64 27.58
C THR A 162 -43.59 -4.22 27.31
N VAL A 163 -43.68 -5.55 27.37
CA VAL A 163 -44.91 -6.30 27.08
C VAL A 163 -45.82 -6.30 28.31
N GLU A 164 -47.01 -5.71 28.19
CA GLU A 164 -48.13 -6.10 29.05
C GLU A 164 -48.85 -7.30 28.40
N PRO A 165 -49.05 -8.43 29.11
CA PRO A 165 -49.55 -9.65 28.50
C PRO A 165 -51.02 -9.53 28.07
N THR A 166 -51.25 -9.54 26.76
CA THR A 166 -52.58 -9.78 26.18
C THR A 166 -52.84 -11.29 26.01
N ALA A 167 -54.10 -11.69 25.87
CA ALA A 167 -54.52 -13.07 26.08
C ALA A 167 -53.99 -14.09 25.05
N ASP A 168 -53.68 -13.66 23.83
CA ASP A 168 -53.50 -14.53 22.66
C ASP A 168 -52.06 -14.52 22.07
N GLY A 169 -51.07 -13.98 22.80
CA GLY A 169 -49.66 -14.40 22.68
C GLY A 169 -48.84 -13.95 21.46
N ALA A 170 -49.34 -13.07 20.58
CA ALA A 170 -48.53 -12.48 19.50
C ALA A 170 -47.41 -11.58 20.05
N GLN A 171 -46.25 -11.54 19.38
CA GLN A 171 -45.10 -10.72 19.77
C GLN A 171 -44.63 -9.84 18.61
N LEU A 172 -44.31 -8.58 18.91
CA LEU A 172 -43.64 -7.67 17.99
C LEU A 172 -42.17 -7.59 18.38
N GLU A 173 -41.28 -7.94 17.46
CA GLU A 173 -39.84 -7.77 17.63
C GLU A 173 -39.39 -6.54 16.85
N ILE A 174 -38.90 -5.53 17.58
CA ILE A 174 -38.30 -4.33 17.02
C ILE A 174 -36.79 -4.57 17.07
N VAL A 175 -36.16 -4.67 15.90
CA VAL A 175 -34.71 -4.87 15.80
C VAL A 175 -34.12 -3.63 15.14
N SER A 176 -33.00 -3.15 15.69
CA SER A 176 -32.28 -1.97 15.19
C SER A 176 -30.81 -2.29 15.02
N ILE A 177 -30.26 -2.03 13.85
CA ILE A 177 -28.83 -2.21 13.54
C ILE A 177 -28.19 -0.86 13.21
N PRO A 178 -26.85 -0.70 13.34
CA PRO A 178 -26.14 0.49 12.88
C PRO A 178 -26.45 0.86 11.42
N ASN A 179 -26.51 2.15 11.10
CA ASN A 179 -26.65 2.60 9.72
C ASN A 179 -25.34 2.41 8.90
N SER A 180 -24.19 2.35 9.58
CA SER A 180 -22.90 1.97 9.02
C SER A 180 -22.23 0.88 9.85
N PHE A 181 -21.50 -0.02 9.19
CA PHE A 181 -20.85 -1.16 9.83
C PHE A 181 -19.53 -1.52 9.15
N GLU A 182 -18.63 -2.12 9.92
CA GLU A 182 -17.36 -2.63 9.41
C GLU A 182 -17.52 -4.07 8.91
N VAL A 183 -16.84 -4.37 7.81
CA VAL A 183 -16.71 -5.70 7.22
C VAL A 183 -15.23 -6.00 7.06
N THR A 184 -14.76 -7.09 7.67
CA THR A 184 -13.48 -7.69 7.31
C THR A 184 -13.71 -8.88 6.38
N ALA A 185 -12.78 -9.10 5.46
CA ALA A 185 -12.83 -10.21 4.52
C ALA A 185 -11.44 -10.82 4.35
N TRP A 186 -11.37 -12.14 4.33
CA TRP A 186 -10.17 -12.89 4.02
C TRP A 186 -10.38 -13.61 2.68
N VAL A 187 -9.78 -13.10 1.59
CA VAL A 187 -9.96 -13.64 0.23
C VAL A 187 -8.91 -14.72 -0.04
N GLY A 188 -9.36 -15.94 -0.33
CA GLY A 188 -8.55 -17.08 -0.73
C GLY A 188 -8.64 -17.39 -2.23
N ALA A 189 -7.93 -18.44 -2.65
CA ALA A 189 -7.94 -18.88 -4.05
C ALA A 189 -9.31 -19.42 -4.51
N ASN A 190 -10.08 -20.00 -3.59
CA ASN A 190 -11.34 -20.72 -3.86
C ASN A 190 -12.59 -20.06 -3.25
N ASP A 191 -12.41 -19.28 -2.18
CA ASP A 191 -13.46 -18.74 -1.32
C ASP A 191 -13.05 -17.39 -0.71
N THR A 192 -13.99 -16.70 -0.06
CA THR A 192 -13.75 -15.54 0.79
C THR A 192 -14.49 -15.69 2.11
N GLU A 193 -13.77 -15.55 3.22
CA GLU A 193 -14.33 -15.55 4.57
C GLU A 193 -14.63 -14.11 5.00
N PHE A 194 -15.90 -13.69 4.91
CA PHE A 194 -16.38 -12.39 5.39
C PHE A 194 -16.79 -12.48 6.86
N SER A 195 -16.43 -11.48 7.67
CA SER A 195 -16.79 -11.39 9.09
C SER A 195 -17.40 -10.02 9.44
N PHE A 196 -18.41 -10.05 10.30
CA PHE A 196 -19.23 -8.89 10.65
C PHE A 196 -19.26 -8.61 12.17
N SER A 197 -19.60 -7.39 12.55
CA SER A 197 -19.85 -7.02 13.96
C SER A 197 -21.14 -7.66 14.50
N GLU A 198 -21.17 -8.03 15.79
CA GLU A 198 -22.37 -8.64 16.43
C GLU A 198 -23.62 -7.75 16.34
N SER A 199 -23.42 -6.45 16.12
CA SER A 199 -24.45 -5.41 15.99
C SER A 199 -25.29 -5.45 14.69
N VAL A 200 -24.95 -6.28 13.70
CA VAL A 200 -25.67 -6.34 12.40
C VAL A 200 -26.43 -7.66 12.16
N ALA A 201 -26.88 -8.31 13.24
CA ALA A 201 -27.71 -9.51 13.15
C ALA A 201 -29.03 -9.25 12.38
N GLY A 202 -29.36 -10.15 11.46
CA GLY A 202 -30.54 -10.06 10.59
C GLY A 202 -30.32 -9.34 9.25
N LEU A 203 -29.06 -9.09 8.85
CA LEU A 203 -28.73 -8.70 7.47
C LEU A 203 -28.90 -9.87 6.50
N ASP A 204 -29.39 -9.61 5.29
CA ASP A 204 -29.23 -10.51 4.15
C ASP A 204 -28.02 -10.05 3.33
N PHE A 205 -27.00 -10.91 3.18
CA PHE A 205 -25.87 -10.68 2.27
C PHE A 205 -26.12 -11.39 0.93
N PHE A 206 -25.86 -10.70 -0.18
CA PHE A 206 -25.88 -11.26 -1.52
C PHE A 206 -24.56 -11.00 -2.23
N SER A 207 -24.03 -12.00 -2.93
CA SER A 207 -22.77 -11.92 -3.70
C SER A 207 -22.94 -12.44 -5.14
N SER A 208 -22.11 -11.99 -6.07
CA SER A 208 -22.03 -12.44 -7.47
C SER A 208 -20.68 -12.04 -8.10
N ARG A 209 -20.32 -12.58 -9.27
CA ARG A 209 -19.23 -12.09 -10.12
C ARG A 209 -19.68 -11.08 -11.19
N ASP A 210 -20.99 -10.84 -11.32
CA ASP A 210 -21.55 -9.83 -12.23
C ASP A 210 -21.82 -8.52 -11.46
N ASP A 211 -21.38 -7.37 -12.00
CA ASP A 211 -21.56 -6.04 -11.39
C ASP A 211 -22.95 -5.45 -11.61
N ASP A 212 -23.60 -5.85 -12.71
CA ASP A 212 -24.97 -5.50 -13.08
C ASP A 212 -26.02 -6.48 -12.51
N CYS A 213 -25.60 -7.44 -11.67
CA CYS A 213 -26.48 -8.43 -11.07
C CYS A 213 -27.69 -7.78 -10.36
N ASP A 214 -28.90 -8.07 -10.85
CA ASP A 214 -30.12 -7.82 -10.08
C ASP A 214 -30.23 -8.88 -8.98
N PHE A 215 -29.70 -8.56 -7.80
CA PHE A 215 -29.75 -9.42 -6.61
C PHE A 215 -31.18 -9.81 -6.16
N ILE A 216 -32.26 -9.23 -6.72
CA ILE A 216 -33.63 -9.77 -6.57
C ILE A 216 -33.74 -11.17 -7.20
N TYR A 217 -32.98 -11.42 -8.26
CA TYR A 217 -32.87 -12.68 -9.00
C TYR A 217 -31.45 -13.24 -8.95
N PHE A 218 -30.75 -13.10 -7.81
CA PHE A 218 -29.32 -13.46 -7.67
C PHE A 218 -28.95 -14.84 -8.25
N SER A 219 -29.85 -15.82 -8.20
CA SER A 219 -29.66 -17.16 -8.78
C SER A 219 -29.51 -17.22 -10.30
N GLU A 220 -29.79 -16.12 -11.02
CA GLU A 220 -29.55 -15.98 -12.46
C GLU A 220 -28.17 -15.38 -12.77
N CYS A 221 -27.49 -14.79 -11.78
CA CYS A 221 -26.16 -14.18 -11.91
C CYS A 221 -25.02 -15.21 -11.74
N SER A 222 -23.86 -14.94 -12.34
CA SER A 222 -22.63 -15.72 -12.21
C SER A 222 -22.22 -15.86 -10.75
N PHE A 223 -22.11 -17.10 -10.26
CA PHE A 223 -21.78 -17.42 -8.86
C PHE A 223 -22.68 -16.72 -7.83
N GLY A 224 -23.92 -16.37 -8.20
CA GLY A 224 -24.85 -15.64 -7.33
C GLY A 224 -25.23 -16.40 -6.06
N GLN A 225 -25.10 -15.75 -4.90
CA GLN A 225 -25.40 -16.33 -3.58
C GLN A 225 -26.25 -15.41 -2.72
N HIS A 226 -26.90 -15.99 -1.71
CA HIS A 226 -27.61 -15.32 -0.62
C HIS A 226 -27.24 -16.02 0.69
N HIS A 227 -26.89 -15.24 1.72
CA HIS A 227 -26.54 -15.69 3.05
C HIS A 227 -27.31 -14.86 4.09
N GLU A 228 -28.11 -15.52 4.95
CA GLU A 228 -28.79 -14.86 6.07
C GLU A 228 -27.79 -14.69 7.24
N VAL A 229 -27.34 -13.45 7.48
CA VAL A 229 -26.42 -13.14 8.59
C VAL A 229 -27.20 -13.16 9.90
N LEU A 230 -27.08 -14.27 10.64
CA LEU A 230 -27.57 -14.47 12.01
C LEU A 230 -29.11 -14.57 12.16
N HIS A 231 -29.75 -15.44 11.38
CA HIS A 231 -31.03 -16.03 11.79
C HIS A 231 -30.85 -17.42 12.41
N HIS A 232 -30.89 -17.43 13.76
CA HIS A 232 -31.19 -18.60 14.58
C HIS A 232 -30.09 -19.67 14.84
N GLU A 233 -28.81 -19.28 14.98
CA GLU A 233 -27.91 -20.00 15.91
C GLU A 233 -26.80 -19.12 16.49
N VAL A 234 -26.37 -19.41 17.72
CA VAL A 234 -25.34 -18.63 18.45
C VAL A 234 -23.97 -19.22 18.15
N GLY A 235 -23.11 -18.51 17.41
CA GLY A 235 -21.70 -18.89 17.30
C GLY A 235 -20.83 -18.30 16.19
N SER A 236 -21.36 -17.65 15.16
CA SER A 236 -20.54 -17.13 14.05
C SER A 236 -21.16 -15.93 13.33
N ASN A 237 -20.46 -14.79 13.34
CA ASN A 237 -20.75 -13.65 12.45
C ASN A 237 -20.02 -13.76 11.10
N THR A 238 -19.55 -14.97 10.77
CA THR A 238 -18.63 -15.24 9.66
C THR A 238 -19.31 -16.13 8.63
N ILE A 239 -19.21 -15.75 7.36
CA ILE A 239 -19.77 -16.46 6.20
C ILE A 239 -18.67 -16.79 5.19
N ILE A 240 -18.87 -17.84 4.39
CA ILE A 240 -17.96 -18.24 3.31
C ILE A 240 -18.65 -18.01 1.96
N ASP A 241 -18.17 -17.03 1.21
CA ASP A 241 -18.54 -16.74 -0.17
C ASP A 241 -17.62 -17.50 -1.15
N THR A 242 -18.08 -17.75 -2.38
CA THR A 242 -17.23 -18.26 -3.48
C THR A 242 -17.40 -17.48 -4.79
N ALA A 243 -18.16 -16.38 -4.78
CA ALA A 243 -18.13 -15.39 -5.85
C ALA A 243 -16.77 -14.67 -5.87
N THR A 244 -16.32 -14.15 -4.73
CA THR A 244 -15.05 -13.44 -4.57
C THR A 244 -13.88 -14.43 -4.37
N THR A 245 -12.81 -14.32 -5.17
CA THR A 245 -11.55 -15.07 -4.95
C THR A 245 -10.33 -14.22 -5.32
N ILE A 246 -9.11 -14.71 -5.06
CA ILE A 246 -7.85 -14.00 -5.40
C ILE A 246 -7.80 -13.58 -6.89
N GLU A 247 -8.36 -14.42 -7.77
CA GLU A 247 -8.39 -14.21 -9.23
C GLU A 247 -9.66 -13.50 -9.74
N ASN A 248 -10.69 -13.32 -8.89
CA ASN A 248 -12.03 -12.88 -9.32
C ASN A 248 -12.61 -11.83 -8.36
N ALA A 249 -12.87 -10.63 -8.88
CA ALA A 249 -13.66 -9.64 -8.16
C ALA A 249 -15.08 -10.17 -7.89
N GLY A 250 -15.58 -9.94 -6.67
CA GLY A 250 -16.96 -10.20 -6.28
C GLY A 250 -17.70 -8.89 -6.02
N TYR A 251 -18.96 -8.85 -6.44
CA TYR A 251 -19.89 -7.75 -6.25
C TYR A 251 -20.98 -8.19 -5.28
N TYR A 252 -21.38 -7.30 -4.39
CA TYR A 252 -22.28 -7.64 -3.29
C TYR A 252 -23.15 -6.48 -2.81
N VAL A 253 -24.23 -6.84 -2.12
CA VAL A 253 -25.11 -5.92 -1.41
C VAL A 253 -25.60 -6.55 -0.10
N TYR A 254 -25.90 -5.69 0.87
CA TYR A 254 -26.51 -6.08 2.14
C TYR A 254 -27.88 -5.43 2.25
N ASN A 255 -28.90 -6.22 2.59
CA ASN A 255 -30.26 -5.73 2.82
C ASN A 255 -30.63 -5.86 4.30
N TYR A 256 -31.40 -4.89 4.80
CA TYR A 256 -32.06 -4.95 6.09
C TYR A 256 -33.52 -4.55 5.95
N GLY A 257 -34.39 -5.55 5.75
CA GLY A 257 -35.80 -5.34 5.46
C GLY A 257 -35.99 -4.60 4.13
N ARG A 258 -36.39 -3.32 4.20
CA ARG A 258 -36.55 -2.44 3.01
C ARG A 258 -35.27 -1.68 2.65
N ASN A 259 -34.31 -1.60 3.56
CA ASN A 259 -33.08 -0.83 3.45
C ASN A 259 -32.00 -1.66 2.75
N ARG A 260 -31.11 -1.03 1.96
CA ARG A 260 -30.07 -1.74 1.19
C ARG A 260 -28.83 -0.86 1.03
N THR A 261 -27.63 -1.47 1.01
CA THR A 261 -26.38 -0.76 0.66
C THR A 261 -26.36 -0.36 -0.82
N GLY A 262 -25.43 0.52 -1.20
CA GLY A 262 -25.03 0.60 -2.61
C GLY A 262 -24.51 -0.75 -3.12
N ASN A 263 -24.44 -0.93 -4.44
CA ASN A 263 -23.62 -2.02 -5.00
C ASN A 263 -22.17 -1.77 -4.59
N SER A 264 -21.57 -2.74 -3.90
CA SER A 264 -20.19 -2.70 -3.42
C SER A 264 -19.43 -3.87 -4.02
N TYR A 265 -18.10 -3.82 -3.97
CA TYR A 265 -17.25 -4.85 -4.58
C TYR A 265 -15.97 -5.08 -3.79
N LEU A 266 -15.37 -6.25 -3.99
CA LEU A 266 -14.10 -6.66 -3.41
C LEU A 266 -13.28 -7.35 -4.49
N SER A 267 -12.02 -6.98 -4.61
CA SER A 267 -11.11 -7.52 -5.61
C SER A 267 -9.73 -7.65 -5.02
N ALA A 268 -9.17 -8.85 -5.09
CA ALA A 268 -7.78 -9.12 -4.77
C ALA A 268 -6.83 -8.85 -5.94
N ALA A 269 -7.36 -8.60 -7.14
CA ALA A 269 -6.58 -8.43 -8.34
C ALA A 269 -5.88 -7.06 -8.34
N LYS A 270 -4.57 -7.06 -8.56
CA LYS A 270 -3.76 -5.85 -8.82
C LYS A 270 -3.39 -5.81 -10.30
N PHE A 271 -3.32 -4.62 -10.89
CA PHE A 271 -2.83 -4.47 -12.26
C PHE A 271 -1.31 -4.75 -12.34
N GLU A 272 -0.82 -5.20 -13.50
CA GLU A 272 0.62 -5.51 -13.67
C GLU A 272 1.49 -4.25 -13.75
N GLU A 273 2.79 -4.40 -13.46
CA GLU A 273 3.79 -3.32 -13.50
C GLU A 273 3.86 -2.63 -14.86
N ARG A 274 3.61 -1.31 -14.90
CA ARG A 274 3.43 -0.59 -16.17
C ARG A 274 3.85 0.87 -16.16
N GLN A 275 4.50 1.26 -17.26
CA GLN A 275 4.82 2.67 -17.58
C GLN A 275 3.77 3.27 -18.52
N GLY A 276 3.61 4.60 -18.46
CA GLY A 276 2.79 5.36 -19.41
C GLY A 276 1.32 4.93 -19.58
N PRO A 277 0.59 4.42 -18.56
CA PRO A 277 -0.86 4.23 -18.69
C PRO A 277 -1.57 5.57 -18.86
N ALA A 278 -2.79 5.56 -19.39
CA ALA A 278 -3.69 6.71 -19.27
C ALA A 278 -4.48 6.60 -17.96
N VAL A 279 -4.74 7.72 -17.28
CA VAL A 279 -5.61 7.74 -16.08
C VAL A 279 -6.59 8.91 -16.11
N ALA A 280 -7.72 8.76 -15.42
CA ALA A 280 -8.71 9.81 -15.23
C ALA A 280 -9.48 9.64 -13.91
N VAL A 281 -10.15 10.70 -13.46
CA VAL A 281 -11.27 10.59 -12.52
C VAL A 281 -12.57 10.74 -13.31
N TYR A 282 -13.48 9.79 -13.16
CA TYR A 282 -14.81 9.80 -13.78
C TYR A 282 -15.77 8.94 -12.95
N ASP A 283 -17.02 9.37 -12.80
CA ASP A 283 -18.08 8.65 -12.09
C ASP A 283 -17.67 8.13 -10.69
N GLU A 284 -17.13 9.04 -9.87
CA GLU A 284 -16.58 8.79 -8.52
C GLU A 284 -15.51 7.67 -8.41
N LYS A 285 -14.97 7.22 -9.54
CA LYS A 285 -13.86 6.27 -9.67
C LYS A 285 -12.60 6.94 -10.22
N MET A 286 -11.44 6.43 -9.80
CA MET A 286 -10.20 6.51 -10.57
C MET A 286 -10.20 5.43 -11.65
N TRP A 287 -9.62 5.74 -12.80
CA TRP A 287 -9.51 4.84 -13.95
C TRP A 287 -8.05 4.72 -14.38
N LEU A 288 -7.63 3.52 -14.77
CA LEU A 288 -6.34 3.22 -15.37
C LEU A 288 -6.56 2.44 -16.66
N ILE A 289 -5.89 2.84 -17.74
CA ILE A 289 -6.11 2.30 -19.09
C ILE A 289 -4.77 2.06 -19.78
N GLY A 290 -4.54 0.81 -20.18
CA GLY A 290 -3.35 0.40 -20.95
C GLY A 290 -2.02 0.68 -20.27
N GLY A 291 -1.05 1.16 -21.04
CA GLY A 291 0.37 1.30 -20.68
C GLY A 291 1.26 0.26 -21.37
N ALA A 292 2.53 0.19 -20.96
CA ALA A 292 3.48 -0.83 -21.42
C ALA A 292 4.04 -1.63 -20.22
N PRO A 293 4.10 -2.98 -20.28
CA PRO A 293 4.53 -3.85 -19.19
C PRO A 293 6.04 -4.10 -19.15
N ASN A 294 6.61 -4.42 -17.99
CA ASN A 294 8.07 -4.59 -17.81
C ASN A 294 8.70 -5.62 -18.77
N ASN A 295 8.05 -6.78 -18.95
CA ASN A 295 8.64 -7.97 -19.57
C ASN A 295 7.96 -8.39 -20.90
N SER A 296 7.25 -7.49 -21.58
CA SER A 296 6.59 -7.77 -22.86
C SER A 296 6.80 -6.66 -23.89
N THR A 297 6.87 -7.03 -25.17
CA THR A 297 6.93 -6.10 -26.32
C THR A 297 5.55 -5.74 -26.86
N VAL A 298 4.48 -6.21 -26.20
CA VAL A 298 3.08 -5.94 -26.52
C VAL A 298 2.56 -4.97 -25.46
N ASN A 299 1.93 -3.89 -25.91
CA ASN A 299 1.32 -2.89 -25.03
C ASN A 299 0.01 -3.41 -24.44
N LEU A 300 -0.50 -2.73 -23.42
CA LEU A 300 -1.71 -3.15 -22.71
C LEU A 300 -2.93 -2.42 -23.25
N GLY A 301 -4.08 -3.11 -23.29
CA GLY A 301 -5.38 -2.58 -23.72
C GLY A 301 -6.48 -2.84 -22.69
N ASP A 302 -6.09 -3.15 -21.47
CA ASP A 302 -6.97 -3.39 -20.34
C ASP A 302 -7.47 -2.07 -19.73
N VAL A 303 -8.57 -2.17 -18.99
CA VAL A 303 -9.22 -1.07 -18.28
C VAL A 303 -9.46 -1.51 -16.85
N TRP A 304 -8.99 -0.70 -15.90
CA TRP A 304 -9.16 -0.89 -14.47
C TRP A 304 -9.84 0.33 -13.83
N SER A 305 -10.59 0.10 -12.76
CA SER A 305 -11.15 1.17 -11.93
C SER A 305 -10.95 0.92 -10.43
N SER A 306 -11.01 1.99 -9.63
CA SER A 306 -10.99 1.94 -8.18
C SER A 306 -11.78 3.11 -7.57
N VAL A 307 -12.44 2.89 -6.43
CA VAL A 307 -13.18 3.92 -5.67
C VAL A 307 -12.39 4.52 -4.50
N ASP A 308 -11.19 4.00 -4.21
CA ASP A 308 -10.40 4.32 -3.01
C ASP A 308 -8.88 4.39 -3.29
N GLY A 309 -8.37 3.55 -4.20
CA GLY A 309 -6.96 3.38 -4.51
C GLY A 309 -6.38 2.06 -4.00
N ASP A 310 -7.06 1.39 -3.06
CA ASP A 310 -6.67 0.11 -2.46
C ASP A 310 -7.23 -1.08 -3.24
N VAL A 311 -8.51 -1.03 -3.62
CA VAL A 311 -9.21 -2.09 -4.34
C VAL A 311 -9.37 -1.71 -5.80
N TRP A 312 -8.72 -2.48 -6.68
CA TRP A 312 -8.78 -2.28 -8.13
C TRP A 312 -9.54 -3.42 -8.82
N VAL A 313 -10.43 -3.08 -9.75
CA VAL A 313 -11.23 -4.01 -10.54
C VAL A 313 -10.82 -3.91 -12.00
N ARG A 314 -10.55 -5.04 -12.65
CA ARG A 314 -10.33 -5.10 -14.10
C ARG A 314 -11.68 -5.12 -14.81
N GLU A 315 -12.15 -3.95 -15.18
CA GLU A 315 -13.41 -3.70 -15.89
C GLU A 315 -13.38 -4.31 -17.31
N THR A 316 -12.20 -4.38 -17.95
CA THR A 316 -12.02 -5.02 -19.26
C THR A 316 -10.60 -5.55 -19.42
N GLU A 317 -10.47 -6.79 -19.93
CA GLU A 317 -9.18 -7.46 -20.20
C GLU A 317 -8.49 -6.94 -21.47
N LEU A 318 -9.26 -6.71 -22.55
CA LEU A 318 -8.78 -6.06 -23.77
C LEU A 318 -9.93 -5.28 -24.43
N ALA A 319 -9.82 -3.95 -24.42
CA ALA A 319 -10.86 -3.07 -24.92
C ALA A 319 -10.95 -3.10 -26.47
N PRO A 320 -12.13 -2.84 -27.05
CA PRO A 320 -12.33 -2.77 -28.50
C PRO A 320 -11.44 -1.75 -29.23
N PHE A 321 -10.87 -0.78 -28.52
CA PHE A 321 -9.93 0.21 -29.05
C PHE A 321 -8.48 -0.29 -29.20
N GLY A 322 -8.21 -1.55 -28.80
CA GLY A 322 -6.89 -2.19 -28.85
C GLY A 322 -5.98 -1.79 -27.69
N VAL A 323 -4.68 -2.02 -27.89
CA VAL A 323 -3.62 -1.71 -26.91
C VAL A 323 -3.13 -0.27 -27.07
N ARG A 324 -2.78 0.40 -25.96
CA ARG A 324 -2.38 1.82 -25.95
C ARG A 324 -1.35 2.15 -24.87
N TYR A 325 -0.16 2.58 -25.30
CA TYR A 325 0.83 3.29 -24.49
C TYR A 325 0.72 4.81 -24.67
N GLU A 326 0.82 5.58 -23.59
CA GLU A 326 0.74 7.06 -23.57
C GLU A 326 -0.46 7.65 -24.37
N ALA A 327 -1.62 7.03 -24.19
CA ALA A 327 -2.91 7.62 -24.55
C ALA A 327 -3.34 8.70 -23.54
N ASN A 328 -4.38 9.45 -23.89
CA ASN A 328 -5.09 10.33 -22.96
C ASN A 328 -6.41 9.68 -22.54
N ALA A 329 -6.73 9.82 -21.25
CA ALA A 329 -8.04 9.51 -20.67
C ALA A 329 -8.61 10.79 -20.05
N LEU A 330 -9.82 11.20 -20.47
CA LEU A 330 -10.41 12.49 -20.06
C LEU A 330 -11.92 12.35 -19.80
N ALA A 331 -12.46 13.10 -18.83
CA ALA A 331 -13.86 13.07 -18.45
C ALA A 331 -14.62 14.32 -18.95
N LEU A 332 -15.61 14.15 -19.84
CA LEU A 332 -16.44 15.24 -20.37
C LEU A 332 -17.86 14.75 -20.71
N ASP A 333 -18.86 15.59 -20.46
CA ASP A 333 -20.28 15.39 -20.82
C ASP A 333 -20.85 14.01 -20.45
N GLY A 334 -20.51 13.54 -19.24
CA GLY A 334 -21.02 12.26 -18.71
C GLY A 334 -20.37 11.02 -19.34
N LYS A 335 -19.18 11.16 -19.94
CA LYS A 335 -18.39 10.06 -20.53
C LYS A 335 -16.93 10.12 -20.12
N LEU A 336 -16.31 8.94 -20.05
CA LEU A 336 -14.86 8.75 -20.07
C LEU A 336 -14.41 8.56 -21.52
N TRP A 337 -13.44 9.36 -21.96
CA TRP A 337 -12.93 9.41 -23.33
C TRP A 337 -11.50 8.90 -23.40
N VAL A 338 -11.20 8.04 -24.38
CA VAL A 338 -9.84 7.57 -24.70
C VAL A 338 -9.42 8.11 -26.05
N LEU A 339 -8.25 8.77 -26.09
CA LEU A 339 -7.74 9.49 -27.26
C LEU A 339 -6.25 9.18 -27.48
N ASN A 340 -5.85 9.05 -28.75
CA ASN A 340 -4.45 8.92 -29.16
C ASN A 340 -3.74 7.71 -28.47
N GLY A 341 -2.40 7.73 -28.42
CA GLY A 341 -1.57 6.63 -27.89
C GLY A 341 -0.93 5.76 -28.98
N LEU A 342 0.00 4.91 -28.56
CA LEU A 342 0.80 4.02 -29.41
C LEU A 342 0.35 2.55 -29.23
N GLY A 343 0.11 1.84 -30.34
CA GLY A 343 -0.15 0.38 -30.33
C GLY A 343 1.14 -0.45 -30.26
N ASP A 344 1.10 -1.70 -30.76
CA ASP A 344 2.25 -2.64 -30.69
C ASP A 344 3.40 -2.36 -31.69
N SER A 345 3.23 -1.44 -32.65
CA SER A 345 4.28 -1.04 -33.58
C SER A 345 4.54 0.46 -33.55
N PHE A 346 5.78 0.85 -33.84
CA PHE A 346 6.23 2.25 -33.79
C PHE A 346 5.44 3.21 -34.72
N ASP A 347 4.76 2.67 -35.73
CA ASP A 347 3.91 3.36 -36.72
C ASP A 347 2.38 3.17 -36.51
N SER A 348 2.00 2.60 -35.36
CA SER A 348 0.60 2.31 -34.99
C SER A 348 -0.06 3.37 -34.11
N GLU A 349 0.42 4.63 -34.15
CA GLU A 349 -0.20 5.69 -33.36
C GLU A 349 -1.66 5.95 -33.74
N ALA A 350 -2.48 6.15 -32.72
CA ALA A 350 -3.91 6.36 -32.85
C ALA A 350 -4.27 7.80 -33.24
N ALA A 351 -5.29 7.91 -34.09
CA ALA A 351 -6.06 9.14 -34.36
C ALA A 351 -7.58 8.88 -34.28
N ASP A 352 -7.98 7.75 -33.72
CA ASP A 352 -9.37 7.47 -33.35
C ASP A 352 -9.64 7.94 -31.91
N VAL A 353 -10.93 8.12 -31.61
CA VAL A 353 -11.45 8.51 -30.29
C VAL A 353 -12.58 7.57 -29.91
N TRP A 354 -12.52 7.10 -28.67
CA TRP A 354 -13.49 6.19 -28.07
C TRP A 354 -14.09 6.81 -26.81
N SER A 355 -15.32 6.43 -26.48
CA SER A 355 -15.97 6.80 -25.22
C SER A 355 -16.63 5.60 -24.55
N THR A 356 -16.84 5.73 -23.24
CA THR A 356 -17.62 4.79 -22.42
C THR A 356 -18.31 5.55 -21.27
N SER A 357 -19.30 4.91 -20.65
CA SER A 357 -19.88 5.32 -19.37
C SER A 357 -19.60 4.34 -18.22
N ASN A 358 -18.98 3.19 -18.48
CA ASN A 358 -18.75 2.14 -17.47
C ASN A 358 -17.38 1.44 -17.58
N GLY A 359 -16.54 1.78 -18.56
CA GLY A 359 -15.24 1.13 -18.77
C GLY A 359 -15.30 -0.17 -19.58
N ARG A 360 -16.50 -0.63 -19.96
CA ARG A 360 -16.72 -1.94 -20.62
C ARG A 360 -17.38 -1.78 -21.98
N ASP A 361 -18.45 -1.00 -22.05
CA ASP A 361 -19.13 -0.65 -23.28
C ASP A 361 -18.42 0.53 -23.95
N TRP A 362 -17.56 0.21 -24.92
CA TRP A 362 -16.75 1.19 -25.65
C TRP A 362 -17.35 1.49 -27.03
N THR A 363 -17.68 2.76 -27.26
CA THR A 363 -18.15 3.29 -28.55
C THR A 363 -17.02 3.99 -29.29
N GLN A 364 -16.77 3.64 -30.55
CA GLN A 364 -15.87 4.41 -31.41
C GLN A 364 -16.60 5.65 -31.96
N GLU A 365 -16.33 6.81 -31.37
CA GLU A 365 -16.98 8.07 -31.68
C GLU A 365 -16.42 8.69 -32.97
N ALA A 366 -15.12 8.51 -33.20
CA ALA A 366 -14.47 8.85 -34.46
C ALA A 366 -13.36 7.84 -34.78
N SER A 367 -13.36 7.27 -35.98
CA SER A 367 -12.29 6.37 -36.46
C SER A 367 -11.06 7.12 -37.02
N ASN A 368 -11.19 8.43 -37.23
CA ASN A 368 -10.10 9.36 -37.54
C ASN A 368 -10.57 10.80 -37.27
N THR A 369 -9.96 11.51 -36.33
CA THR A 369 -10.28 12.91 -36.00
C THR A 369 -9.72 13.94 -37.00
N GLY A 370 -8.82 13.54 -37.88
CA GLY A 370 -8.04 14.43 -38.74
C GLY A 370 -6.82 15.07 -38.05
N MET A 371 -6.62 14.82 -36.74
CA MET A 371 -5.39 15.17 -36.04
C MET A 371 -4.21 14.36 -36.58
N THR A 372 -2.99 14.91 -36.50
CA THR A 372 -1.77 14.09 -36.60
C THR A 372 -1.82 12.98 -35.55
N ARG A 373 -1.64 11.73 -35.97
CA ARG A 373 -1.50 10.57 -35.08
C ARG A 373 -0.32 10.77 -34.13
N ARG A 374 -0.51 10.45 -32.85
CA ARG A 374 0.44 10.79 -31.78
C ARG A 374 0.32 9.90 -30.55
N TYR A 375 1.38 9.84 -29.76
CA TYR A 375 1.37 9.41 -28.35
C TYR A 375 2.11 10.45 -27.50
N GLY A 376 2.01 10.38 -26.17
CA GLY A 376 2.71 11.32 -25.27
C GLY A 376 2.21 12.76 -25.36
N ALA A 377 0.99 12.95 -25.88
CA ALA A 377 0.37 14.26 -26.01
C ALA A 377 -0.31 14.68 -24.70
N HIS A 378 -0.34 15.98 -24.41
CA HIS A 378 -0.90 16.54 -23.18
C HIS A 378 -2.37 16.88 -23.36
N GLY A 379 -3.24 16.17 -22.65
CA GLY A 379 -4.68 16.35 -22.71
C GLY A 379 -5.27 16.94 -21.43
N VAL A 380 -6.27 17.79 -21.57
CA VAL A 380 -7.02 18.37 -20.43
C VAL A 380 -8.42 18.81 -20.85
N VAL A 381 -9.32 18.92 -19.88
CA VAL A 381 -10.65 19.50 -20.07
C VAL A 381 -10.69 20.94 -19.58
N PHE A 382 -11.14 21.86 -20.43
CA PHE A 382 -11.26 23.29 -20.10
C PHE A 382 -12.46 23.91 -20.81
N ASN A 383 -13.24 24.74 -20.10
CA ASN A 383 -14.43 25.43 -20.65
C ASN A 383 -15.38 24.50 -21.46
N ASN A 384 -15.68 23.32 -20.91
CA ASN A 384 -16.51 22.27 -21.52
C ASN A 384 -16.00 21.77 -22.90
N LYS A 385 -14.69 21.68 -23.06
CA LYS A 385 -14.00 21.14 -24.24
C LYS A 385 -12.82 20.26 -23.84
N LEU A 386 -12.55 19.27 -24.67
CA LEU A 386 -11.28 18.54 -24.69
C LEU A 386 -10.23 19.41 -25.41
N PHE A 387 -9.03 19.49 -24.85
CA PHE A 387 -7.84 20.05 -25.48
C PHE A 387 -6.74 18.98 -25.53
N ILE A 388 -5.95 18.95 -26.61
CA ILE A 388 -4.77 18.11 -26.79
C ILE A 388 -3.64 18.97 -27.35
N ALA A 389 -2.44 18.90 -26.78
CA ALA A 389 -1.25 19.59 -27.29
C ALA A 389 -0.03 18.66 -27.38
N GLY A 390 0.79 18.86 -28.43
CA GLY A 390 2.04 18.13 -28.61
C GLY A 390 1.87 16.63 -28.83
N GLY A 391 2.79 15.84 -28.28
CA GLY A 391 3.00 14.41 -28.54
C GLY A 391 4.10 14.15 -29.56
N PHE A 392 4.57 12.90 -29.62
CA PHE A 392 5.47 12.42 -30.67
C PHE A 392 4.68 11.85 -31.85
N SER A 393 5.23 11.93 -33.06
CA SER A 393 4.67 11.28 -34.26
C SER A 393 5.78 10.70 -35.15
N SER A 394 5.85 9.37 -35.23
CA SER A 394 6.78 8.63 -36.11
C SER A 394 6.61 9.00 -37.58
N ILE A 395 5.36 9.26 -38.00
CA ILE A 395 4.98 9.62 -39.37
C ILE A 395 5.53 11.00 -39.77
N GLN A 396 5.81 11.87 -38.80
CA GLN A 396 6.47 13.17 -39.01
C GLN A 396 7.94 13.20 -38.55
N ASP A 397 8.45 12.08 -38.00
CA ASP A 397 9.79 11.91 -37.45
C ASP A 397 10.16 13.00 -36.41
N GLY A 398 9.25 13.28 -35.46
CA GLY A 398 9.51 14.29 -34.43
C GLY A 398 8.39 14.59 -33.44
N TRP A 399 8.71 15.49 -32.51
CA TRP A 399 7.78 16.07 -31.54
C TRP A 399 6.92 17.15 -32.19
N LEU A 400 5.63 17.14 -31.87
CA LEU A 400 4.65 18.11 -32.34
C LEU A 400 4.60 19.31 -31.38
N ASN A 401 4.33 20.50 -31.93
CA ASN A 401 4.02 21.72 -31.18
C ASN A 401 2.69 22.34 -31.61
N ASP A 402 1.77 21.52 -32.12
CA ASP A 402 0.40 21.90 -32.45
C ASP A 402 -0.53 21.69 -31.25
N MET A 403 -1.72 22.31 -31.32
CA MET A 403 -2.76 22.20 -30.32
C MET A 403 -4.12 22.05 -31.00
N TRP A 404 -4.96 21.19 -30.44
CA TRP A 404 -6.26 20.82 -30.99
C TRP A 404 -7.33 20.86 -29.88
N TYR A 405 -8.57 21.16 -30.26
CA TYR A 405 -9.70 21.14 -29.33
C TYR A 405 -10.97 20.57 -29.98
N SER A 406 -11.86 20.05 -29.13
CA SER A 406 -13.22 19.63 -29.50
C SER A 406 -14.20 19.87 -28.36
N SER A 407 -15.45 20.19 -28.68
CA SER A 407 -16.55 20.28 -27.71
C SER A 407 -17.42 19.02 -27.64
N ASP A 408 -17.15 18.00 -28.48
CA ASP A 408 -17.97 16.79 -28.58
C ASP A 408 -17.14 15.50 -28.76
N GLY A 409 -15.80 15.59 -28.73
CA GLY A 409 -14.87 14.48 -28.95
C GLY A 409 -14.79 13.95 -30.40
N ILE A 410 -15.69 14.40 -31.29
CA ILE A 410 -15.86 13.89 -32.65
C ILE A 410 -15.30 14.91 -33.66
N HIS A 411 -15.68 16.18 -33.53
CA HIS A 411 -15.29 17.26 -34.42
C HIS A 411 -14.13 18.05 -33.81
N TRP A 412 -12.94 17.89 -34.39
CA TRP A 412 -11.71 18.50 -33.90
C TRP A 412 -11.30 19.72 -34.73
N SER A 413 -10.79 20.74 -34.05
CA SER A 413 -10.27 21.97 -34.66
C SER A 413 -8.86 22.25 -34.15
N GLN A 414 -7.93 22.51 -35.06
CA GLN A 414 -6.57 22.94 -34.72
C GLN A 414 -6.59 24.42 -34.30
N VAL A 415 -5.88 24.76 -33.22
CA VAL A 415 -5.58 26.15 -32.86
C VAL A 415 -4.62 26.70 -33.93
N PRO A 416 -4.88 27.87 -34.54
CA PRO A 416 -4.03 28.36 -35.62
C PRO A 416 -2.62 28.68 -35.09
N GLN A 417 -1.59 28.05 -35.67
CA GLN A 417 -0.21 28.02 -35.15
C GLN A 417 0.39 29.39 -34.76
N THR A 418 -0.11 30.50 -35.34
CA THR A 418 0.29 31.87 -34.98
C THR A 418 -0.17 32.32 -33.58
N HIS A 419 -1.00 31.54 -32.89
CA HIS A 419 -1.48 31.79 -31.53
C HIS A 419 -1.00 30.72 -30.54
N VAL A 420 -0.44 29.61 -31.02
CA VAL A 420 0.09 28.52 -30.18
C VAL A 420 1.48 28.96 -29.66
N PRO A 421 1.74 28.90 -28.34
CA PRO A 421 3.07 29.14 -27.80
C PRO A 421 4.12 28.21 -28.40
N ASN A 422 5.38 28.64 -28.47
CA ASN A 422 6.46 27.77 -28.94
C ASN A 422 7.02 26.93 -27.78
N PHE A 423 6.46 25.73 -27.60
CA PHE A 423 6.91 24.73 -26.63
C PHE A 423 7.58 23.52 -27.31
N HIS A 424 8.37 22.77 -26.54
CA HIS A 424 8.86 21.43 -26.91
C HIS A 424 8.03 20.39 -26.13
N SER A 425 7.56 19.33 -26.78
CA SER A 425 6.50 18.49 -26.19
C SER A 425 6.89 17.62 -24.98
N PRO A 426 8.12 17.11 -24.84
CA PRO A 426 8.57 16.48 -23.59
C PRO A 426 8.53 17.47 -22.42
N ASP A 427 8.84 18.73 -22.72
CA ASP A 427 9.03 19.82 -21.77
C ASP A 427 7.78 20.70 -21.73
N ALA A 428 6.61 20.07 -21.78
CA ALA A 428 5.30 20.70 -21.77
C ALA A 428 4.33 19.97 -20.82
N SER A 429 3.33 20.69 -20.33
CA SER A 429 2.16 20.13 -19.63
C SER A 429 0.97 21.08 -19.78
N LEU A 430 -0.26 20.55 -19.84
CA LEU A 430 -1.49 21.35 -19.85
C LEU A 430 -2.30 21.14 -18.56
N VAL A 431 -2.71 22.23 -17.92
CA VAL A 431 -3.56 22.19 -16.72
C VAL A 431 -4.60 23.32 -16.71
N ALA A 432 -5.84 23.01 -16.30
CA ALA A 432 -6.90 23.99 -16.12
C ALA A 432 -6.91 24.47 -14.66
N HIS A 433 -6.67 25.76 -14.41
CA HIS A 433 -6.65 26.34 -13.06
C HIS A 433 -7.13 27.80 -13.05
N ASN A 434 -7.88 28.20 -12.01
CA ASN A 434 -8.39 29.56 -11.82
C ASN A 434 -9.06 30.19 -13.06
N ASN A 435 -9.91 29.42 -13.75
CA ASN A 435 -10.60 29.79 -15.01
C ASN A 435 -9.67 30.14 -16.19
N LYS A 436 -8.42 29.68 -16.15
CA LYS A 436 -7.45 29.71 -17.26
C LYS A 436 -7.02 28.29 -17.61
N LEU A 437 -6.71 28.08 -18.88
CA LEU A 437 -5.86 26.99 -19.33
C LEU A 437 -4.40 27.46 -19.25
N TRP A 438 -3.53 26.64 -18.68
CA TRP A 438 -2.11 26.91 -18.54
C TRP A 438 -1.30 25.91 -19.36
N LEU A 439 -0.24 26.40 -19.98
CA LEU A 439 0.80 25.61 -20.62
C LEU A 439 2.10 25.84 -19.83
N LEU A 440 2.63 24.76 -19.27
CA LEU A 440 3.80 24.76 -18.41
C LEU A 440 4.97 24.17 -19.19
N ALA A 441 5.97 24.98 -19.49
CA ALA A 441 7.17 24.62 -20.24
C ALA A 441 8.38 25.44 -19.74
N ASP A 442 9.47 25.53 -20.54
CA ASP A 442 10.55 26.52 -20.39
C ASP A 442 10.04 27.93 -20.04
N SER A 443 8.87 28.27 -20.58
CA SER A 443 8.07 29.45 -20.26
C SER A 443 6.65 29.03 -19.88
N VAL A 444 5.99 29.80 -19.01
CA VAL A 444 4.61 29.58 -18.60
C VAL A 444 3.68 30.53 -19.35
N TRP A 445 2.67 29.97 -19.98
CA TRP A 445 1.66 30.70 -20.74
C TRP A 445 0.26 30.41 -20.18
N SER A 446 -0.65 31.38 -20.28
CA SER A 446 -2.06 31.18 -19.93
C SER A 446 -3.01 31.65 -21.02
N SER A 447 -4.21 31.06 -21.03
CA SER A 447 -5.31 31.44 -21.91
C SER A 447 -6.65 31.36 -21.19
N THR A 448 -7.55 32.32 -21.43
CA THR A 448 -8.92 32.29 -20.91
C THR A 448 -9.90 31.53 -21.82
N ASN A 449 -9.48 31.16 -23.04
CA ASN A 449 -10.32 30.47 -24.04
C ASN A 449 -9.65 29.26 -24.72
N GLY A 450 -8.37 29.00 -24.44
CA GLY A 450 -7.55 27.94 -25.02
C GLY A 450 -7.05 28.22 -26.45
N ILE A 451 -7.20 29.44 -26.95
CA ILE A 451 -6.87 29.86 -28.32
C ILE A 451 -5.95 31.07 -28.31
N ASP A 452 -6.28 32.11 -27.53
CA ASP A 452 -5.48 33.31 -27.38
C ASP A 452 -4.60 33.19 -26.13
N TRP A 453 -3.28 33.17 -26.31
CA TRP A 453 -2.31 32.90 -25.24
C TRP A 453 -1.50 34.13 -24.85
N VAL A 454 -1.19 34.23 -23.56
CA VAL A 454 -0.36 35.28 -22.94
C VAL A 454 0.82 34.62 -22.23
N GLU A 455 2.04 35.12 -22.48
CA GLU A 455 3.23 34.74 -21.74
C GLU A 455 3.19 35.38 -20.34
N GLU A 456 3.16 34.56 -19.29
CA GLU A 456 3.09 35.01 -17.90
C GLU A 456 4.48 34.92 -17.23
N VAL A 457 5.29 33.92 -17.59
CA VAL A 457 6.67 33.73 -17.11
C VAL A 457 7.58 33.32 -18.26
N ALA A 458 8.49 34.19 -18.70
CA ALA A 458 9.38 33.95 -19.85
C ALA A 458 10.55 32.97 -19.57
N THR A 459 10.77 32.58 -18.32
CA THR A 459 11.74 31.53 -17.94
C THR A 459 11.30 30.89 -16.63
N ALA A 460 10.81 29.65 -16.69
CA ALA A 460 10.28 28.93 -15.54
C ALA A 460 11.38 28.42 -14.60
N PRO A 461 11.13 28.29 -13.27
CA PRO A 461 12.10 27.74 -12.31
C PRO A 461 12.29 26.21 -12.43
N PHE A 462 11.66 25.60 -13.45
CA PHE A 462 11.75 24.20 -13.83
C PHE A 462 12.19 24.02 -15.30
N ALA A 463 12.69 25.06 -15.98
CA ALA A 463 13.17 24.99 -17.36
C ALA A 463 14.43 24.11 -17.59
N ASP A 464 15.11 23.67 -16.52
CA ASP A 464 16.21 22.69 -16.58
C ASP A 464 15.73 21.22 -16.45
N TYR A 465 14.42 20.97 -16.58
CA TYR A 465 13.78 19.66 -16.36
C TYR A 465 12.98 19.23 -17.58
N GLU A 466 12.86 17.92 -17.76
CA GLU A 466 12.15 17.28 -18.87
C GLU A 466 10.99 16.43 -18.32
N ASN A 467 9.95 16.20 -19.13
CA ASN A 467 8.77 15.37 -18.81
C ASN A 467 7.94 15.92 -17.64
N PHE A 468 6.93 16.72 -17.97
CA PHE A 468 6.07 17.39 -17.00
C PHE A 468 4.68 16.75 -16.88
N HIS A 469 4.35 16.22 -15.70
CA HIS A 469 2.97 15.93 -15.33
C HIS A 469 2.46 17.03 -14.41
N SER A 470 1.32 17.64 -14.75
CA SER A 470 0.67 18.63 -13.89
C SER A 470 -0.75 18.23 -13.53
N THR A 471 -1.26 18.80 -12.44
CA THR A 471 -2.67 18.68 -12.02
C THR A 471 -3.03 19.81 -11.05
N THR A 472 -4.28 19.87 -10.57
CA THR A 472 -4.71 20.84 -9.54
C THR A 472 -5.14 20.16 -8.25
N TYR A 473 -4.64 20.64 -7.11
CA TYR A 473 -4.98 20.11 -5.79
C TYR A 473 -4.91 21.20 -4.71
N ASN A 474 -5.88 21.18 -3.78
CA ASN A 474 -6.06 22.17 -2.71
C ASN A 474 -6.01 23.65 -3.14
N GLY A 475 -6.40 23.96 -4.38
CA GLY A 475 -6.40 25.32 -4.93
C GLY A 475 -5.07 25.77 -5.55
N GLU A 476 -4.09 24.87 -5.67
CA GLU A 476 -2.83 25.12 -6.38
C GLU A 476 -2.68 24.21 -7.61
N ILE A 477 -1.90 24.66 -8.59
CA ILE A 477 -1.29 23.78 -9.58
C ILE A 477 -0.16 23.02 -8.89
N TRP A 478 -0.11 21.71 -9.12
CA TRP A 478 0.98 20.83 -8.74
C TRP A 478 1.66 20.34 -10.02
N LEU A 479 2.98 20.49 -10.10
CA LEU A 479 3.79 20.16 -11.26
C LEU A 479 4.93 19.23 -10.84
N PHE A 480 4.94 18.03 -11.41
CA PHE A 480 5.93 16.98 -11.20
C PHE A 480 6.91 17.00 -12.38
N THR A 481 8.21 17.09 -12.07
CA THR A 481 9.28 17.27 -13.07
C THR A 481 10.41 16.28 -12.84
N TYR A 482 11.16 15.98 -13.91
CA TYR A 482 12.18 14.93 -13.95
C TYR A 482 13.43 15.40 -14.74
N THR A 483 14.55 14.66 -14.69
CA THR A 483 15.73 14.93 -15.54
C THR A 483 16.32 13.63 -16.12
N ASN A 484 16.74 13.67 -17.39
CA ASN A 484 17.41 12.55 -18.07
C ASN A 484 18.94 12.52 -17.87
N ASN A 485 19.48 13.27 -16.90
CA ASN A 485 20.93 13.41 -16.74
C ASN A 485 21.55 12.28 -15.88
N ILE A 486 22.02 11.25 -16.58
CA ILE A 486 22.74 10.07 -16.07
C ILE A 486 23.85 10.35 -15.04
N ASN A 487 24.40 11.56 -14.97
CA ASN A 487 25.52 11.90 -14.08
C ASN A 487 25.08 12.42 -12.69
N TYR A 488 23.81 12.76 -12.48
CA TYR A 488 23.32 13.40 -11.25
C TYR A 488 22.38 12.51 -10.42
N GLY A 489 22.01 11.35 -10.94
CA GLY A 489 20.81 10.63 -10.48
C GLY A 489 19.54 11.34 -10.96
N ASN A 490 18.47 10.58 -11.16
CA ASN A 490 17.27 11.12 -11.82
C ASN A 490 16.40 11.85 -10.79
N LEU A 491 16.71 13.13 -10.56
CA LEU A 491 16.08 13.96 -9.55
C LEU A 491 14.64 14.33 -9.96
N SER A 492 13.67 13.67 -9.35
CA SER A 492 12.27 14.11 -9.36
C SER A 492 12.11 15.36 -8.47
N ARG A 493 11.34 16.34 -8.94
CA ARG A 493 10.96 17.52 -8.15
C ARG A 493 9.47 17.81 -8.28
N VAL A 494 8.93 18.47 -7.25
CA VAL A 494 7.55 18.95 -7.23
C VAL A 494 7.57 20.47 -7.06
N TYR A 495 6.84 21.17 -7.91
CA TYR A 495 6.65 22.62 -7.87
C TYR A 495 5.15 22.91 -7.70
N THR A 496 4.79 23.84 -6.81
CA THR A 496 3.40 24.28 -6.62
C THR A 496 3.21 25.76 -6.91
N SER A 497 2.02 26.13 -7.37
CA SER A 497 1.64 27.53 -7.56
C SER A 497 0.12 27.73 -7.47
N SER A 498 -0.31 28.62 -6.57
CA SER A 498 -1.71 29.04 -6.43
C SER A 498 -2.19 29.96 -7.57
N ASP A 499 -1.29 30.63 -8.28
CA ASP A 499 -1.61 31.64 -9.31
C ASP A 499 -1.04 31.35 -10.71
N GLY A 500 -0.19 30.33 -10.87
CA GLY A 500 0.50 29.95 -12.11
C GLY A 500 1.74 30.79 -12.44
N VAL A 501 2.08 31.79 -11.63
CA VAL A 501 3.14 32.78 -11.89
C VAL A 501 4.22 32.72 -10.80
N ASN A 502 3.81 32.65 -9.54
CA ASN A 502 4.68 32.52 -8.38
C ASN A 502 4.77 31.03 -8.00
N TRP A 503 5.95 30.44 -8.21
CA TRP A 503 6.17 29.00 -8.05
C TRP A 503 7.08 28.70 -6.85
N ASN A 504 6.60 27.82 -5.97
CA ASN A 504 7.38 27.27 -4.86
C ASN A 504 7.89 25.88 -5.26
N ALA A 505 9.10 25.51 -4.85
CA ALA A 505 9.52 24.11 -4.89
C ALA A 505 9.09 23.44 -3.58
N ALA A 506 8.31 22.35 -3.64
CA ALA A 506 7.89 21.56 -2.48
C ALA A 506 9.02 20.62 -1.98
N TYR A 507 10.24 21.16 -1.97
CA TYR A 507 11.51 20.44 -1.90
C TYR A 507 11.71 19.41 -3.04
N GLY A 508 12.90 18.81 -3.11
CA GLY A 508 13.33 17.98 -4.25
C GLY A 508 14.17 16.82 -3.78
N GLY A 509 14.06 15.68 -4.48
CA GLY A 509 14.43 14.38 -3.91
C GLY A 509 13.30 13.77 -3.07
N VAL A 510 12.04 14.00 -3.47
CA VAL A 510 10.90 13.29 -2.87
C VAL A 510 10.99 11.82 -3.29
N ILE A 511 11.30 10.96 -2.32
CA ILE A 511 11.12 9.52 -2.39
C ILE A 511 9.61 9.29 -2.21
N ILE A 512 8.88 9.07 -3.31
CA ILE A 512 7.42 8.83 -3.28
C ILE A 512 7.22 7.33 -3.04
N GLY A 513 7.63 6.88 -1.84
CA GLY A 513 8.00 5.48 -1.64
C GLY A 513 9.04 5.04 -2.68
N ASN A 514 8.93 3.80 -3.15
CA ASN A 514 9.83 3.24 -4.17
C ASN A 514 9.71 3.92 -5.55
N ILE A 515 8.71 4.79 -5.78
CA ILE A 515 8.44 5.40 -7.09
C ILE A 515 9.25 6.68 -7.32
N ARG A 516 9.86 6.79 -8.51
CA ARG A 516 10.25 8.08 -9.11
C ARG A 516 9.15 8.49 -10.08
N ALA A 517 8.74 9.74 -10.08
CA ALA A 517 7.58 10.23 -10.85
C ALA A 517 7.78 10.28 -12.39
N ARG A 518 8.64 9.42 -12.97
CA ARG A 518 8.81 9.24 -14.40
C ARG A 518 7.72 8.34 -14.95
N GLU A 519 6.98 8.84 -15.93
CA GLU A 519 5.91 8.12 -16.66
C GLU A 519 4.73 7.63 -15.80
N SER A 520 4.82 7.77 -14.47
CA SER A 520 3.71 7.74 -13.50
C SER A 520 2.66 8.77 -13.84
N LYS A 521 1.41 8.50 -13.47
CA LYS A 521 0.32 9.47 -13.61
C LYS A 521 -0.14 9.99 -12.26
N VAL A 522 -0.45 11.28 -12.20
CA VAL A 522 -0.86 11.96 -10.96
C VAL A 522 -2.24 12.58 -11.12
N LEU A 523 -3.17 12.23 -10.22
CA LEU A 523 -4.57 12.65 -10.27
C LEU A 523 -5.13 12.99 -8.86
N PRO A 524 -5.90 14.09 -8.72
CA PRO A 524 -6.55 14.46 -7.47
C PRO A 524 -7.87 13.69 -7.33
N PHE A 525 -8.05 12.98 -6.22
CA PHE A 525 -9.23 12.16 -5.97
C PHE A 525 -9.56 12.13 -4.47
N LYS A 526 -10.86 12.25 -4.11
CA LYS A 526 -11.37 12.23 -2.72
C LYS A 526 -10.51 12.98 -1.69
N GLN A 527 -10.14 14.23 -1.99
CA GLN A 527 -9.28 15.11 -1.16
C GLN A 527 -7.85 14.58 -0.92
N ARG A 528 -7.29 13.84 -1.87
CA ARG A 528 -5.89 13.38 -1.88
C ARG A 528 -5.30 13.54 -3.28
N LEU A 529 -3.98 13.69 -3.38
CA LEU A 529 -3.23 13.42 -4.62
C LEU A 529 -2.93 11.93 -4.68
N PHE A 530 -3.25 11.27 -5.78
CA PHE A 530 -2.81 9.90 -6.07
C PHE A 530 -1.72 9.92 -7.14
N LEU A 531 -0.76 9.01 -7.03
CA LEU A 531 0.27 8.72 -8.01
C LEU A 531 0.20 7.22 -8.33
N VAL A 532 0.03 6.89 -9.62
CA VAL A 532 -0.32 5.54 -10.09
C VAL A 532 0.71 5.05 -11.11
N GLY A 533 1.35 3.92 -10.81
CA GLY A 533 2.29 3.23 -11.70
C GLY A 533 3.47 4.09 -12.15
N GLY A 534 3.97 3.84 -13.36
CA GLY A 534 5.15 4.52 -13.91
C GLY A 534 6.42 3.72 -13.64
N ARG A 535 7.48 4.36 -13.14
CA ARG A 535 8.76 3.71 -12.85
C ARG A 535 9.20 3.83 -11.40
N ASN A 536 9.68 2.73 -10.83
CA ASN A 536 10.39 2.78 -9.57
C ASN A 536 11.74 3.51 -9.71
N GLU A 537 12.43 3.69 -8.59
CA GLU A 537 13.72 4.33 -8.54
C GLU A 537 14.85 3.63 -9.33
N THR A 538 14.74 2.31 -9.57
CA THR A 538 15.71 1.55 -10.37
C THR A 538 15.40 1.60 -11.88
N LEU A 539 14.34 2.33 -12.27
CA LEU A 539 13.79 2.49 -13.62
C LEU A 539 13.10 1.24 -14.21
N ALA A 540 12.84 0.22 -13.38
CA ALA A 540 11.83 -0.79 -13.69
C ALA A 540 10.42 -0.17 -13.54
N TYR A 541 9.43 -0.73 -14.22
CA TYR A 541 8.05 -0.23 -14.13
C TYR A 541 7.43 -0.69 -12.80
N SER A 542 6.42 0.03 -12.31
CA SER A 542 5.74 -0.29 -11.04
C SER A 542 4.22 -0.41 -11.23
N ASN A 543 3.56 -1.14 -10.32
CA ASN A 543 2.11 -1.16 -10.13
C ASN A 543 1.68 -0.59 -8.76
N GLU A 544 2.59 0.05 -8.04
CA GLU A 544 2.27 0.74 -6.79
C GLU A 544 1.33 1.93 -7.04
N VAL A 545 0.55 2.24 -6.00
CA VAL A 545 -0.44 3.32 -5.98
C VAL A 545 -0.22 4.08 -4.70
N LEU A 546 0.39 5.26 -4.76
CA LEU A 546 0.60 6.08 -3.56
C LEU A 546 -0.39 7.23 -3.51
N SER A 547 -0.71 7.69 -2.31
CA SER A 547 -1.47 8.94 -2.17
C SER A 547 -1.09 9.77 -0.96
N SER A 548 -1.37 11.07 -1.05
CA SER A 548 -1.04 12.04 -0.02
C SER A 548 -2.14 13.11 0.14
N THR A 549 -2.37 13.55 1.38
CA THR A 549 -3.24 14.69 1.71
C THR A 549 -2.52 16.03 1.69
N ASP A 550 -1.18 16.04 1.80
CA ASP A 550 -0.35 17.24 1.87
C ASP A 550 0.72 17.33 0.76
N GLY A 551 0.87 16.28 -0.06
CA GLY A 551 1.89 16.13 -1.11
C GLY A 551 3.29 15.79 -0.60
N HIS A 552 3.48 15.64 0.71
CA HIS A 552 4.76 15.38 1.37
C HIS A 552 4.79 13.97 1.96
N ASN A 553 3.74 13.58 2.69
CA ASN A 553 3.60 12.28 3.33
C ASN A 553 2.76 11.36 2.42
N TRP A 554 3.39 10.36 1.82
CA TRP A 554 2.76 9.44 0.87
C TRP A 554 2.54 8.06 1.49
N ILE A 555 1.32 7.54 1.34
CA ILE A 555 0.91 6.20 1.81
C ILE A 555 0.77 5.31 0.57
N ASN A 556 1.39 4.12 0.60
CA ASN A 556 1.21 3.11 -0.45
C ASN A 556 -0.09 2.34 -0.20
N HIS A 557 -0.98 2.34 -1.19
CA HIS A 557 -2.25 1.63 -1.16
C HIS A 557 -2.08 0.17 -1.52
N GLY A 558 -2.90 -0.67 -0.91
CA GLY A 558 -2.87 -2.09 -1.16
C GLY A 558 -3.64 -2.92 -0.15
N ILE A 559 -3.99 -4.11 -0.62
CA ILE A 559 -4.63 -5.19 0.13
C ILE A 559 -3.84 -5.48 1.42
N GLY A 560 -4.56 -5.70 2.52
CA GLY A 560 -3.98 -5.83 3.86
C GLY A 560 -3.83 -4.53 4.66
N GLY A 561 -3.96 -3.35 4.04
CA GLY A 561 -4.16 -2.06 4.73
C GLY A 561 -3.12 -1.73 5.81
N LEU A 562 -1.83 -1.68 5.44
CA LEU A 562 -0.74 -1.89 6.38
C LEU A 562 0.47 -0.93 6.30
N PHE A 563 1.35 -1.06 7.29
CA PHE A 563 2.43 -0.14 7.70
C PHE A 563 3.62 0.00 6.73
N GLY A 564 3.40 -0.19 5.43
CA GLY A 564 4.44 -0.19 4.41
C GLY A 564 5.22 -1.51 4.32
N PRO A 565 5.88 -1.76 3.17
CA PRO A 565 6.57 -3.01 2.89
C PRO A 565 7.85 -3.11 3.74
N ARG A 566 8.05 -4.27 4.40
CA ARG A 566 9.23 -4.47 5.26
C ARG A 566 9.56 -5.94 5.51
N SER A 567 10.84 -6.21 5.82
CA SER A 567 11.32 -7.50 6.32
C SER A 567 12.08 -7.36 7.64
N GLY A 568 12.22 -8.46 8.37
CA GLY A 568 12.95 -8.48 9.64
C GLY A 568 12.33 -7.61 10.75
N HIS A 569 11.08 -7.18 10.60
CA HIS A 569 10.26 -6.70 11.71
C HIS A 569 10.06 -7.81 12.74
N SER A 570 9.45 -7.48 13.87
CA SER A 570 8.94 -8.49 14.80
C SER A 570 7.41 -8.46 14.84
N LEU A 571 6.81 -9.60 15.18
CA LEU A 571 5.37 -9.83 15.29
C LEU A 571 5.13 -10.65 16.56
N THR A 572 4.25 -10.19 17.45
CA THR A 572 4.01 -10.86 18.73
C THR A 572 2.59 -10.64 19.23
N VAL A 573 2.03 -11.59 19.97
CA VAL A 573 0.68 -11.45 20.57
C VAL A 573 0.85 -11.02 22.02
N HIS A 574 0.22 -9.91 22.40
CA HIS A 574 0.34 -9.32 23.73
C HIS A 574 -0.98 -8.72 24.21
N LYS A 575 -1.39 -9.08 25.44
CA LYS A 575 -2.67 -8.67 26.06
C LYS A 575 -3.91 -8.92 25.18
N GLY A 576 -3.86 -9.95 24.32
CA GLY A 576 -4.95 -10.32 23.41
C GLY A 576 -4.99 -9.55 22.08
N ARG A 577 -4.07 -8.61 21.85
CA ARG A 577 -3.88 -7.91 20.56
C ARG A 577 -2.64 -8.43 19.84
N LEU A 578 -2.59 -8.27 18.53
CA LEU A 578 -1.43 -8.53 17.68
C LEU A 578 -0.58 -7.26 17.56
N TRP A 579 0.74 -7.37 17.69
CA TRP A 579 1.67 -6.23 17.67
C TRP A 579 2.78 -6.45 16.66
N ALA A 580 3.09 -5.42 15.88
CA ALA A 580 4.21 -5.41 14.92
C ALA A 580 5.15 -4.24 15.23
N ILE A 581 6.45 -4.49 15.16
CA ILE A 581 7.47 -3.54 15.63
C ILE A 581 8.66 -3.50 14.68
N GLY A 582 9.09 -2.29 14.30
CA GLY A 582 10.29 -2.02 13.50
C GLY A 582 10.37 -2.80 12.18
N GLY A 583 11.59 -3.12 11.74
CA GLY A 583 11.90 -3.76 10.46
C GLY A 583 12.77 -2.90 9.55
N MET A 584 12.94 -3.32 8.28
CA MET A 584 13.59 -2.53 7.23
C MET A 584 12.88 -2.62 5.88
N ASP A 585 13.02 -1.56 5.08
CA ASP A 585 13.07 -1.61 3.60
C ASP A 585 14.52 -1.34 3.13
N ASP A 586 14.75 -1.00 1.85
CA ASP A 586 16.11 -0.76 1.33
C ASP A 586 16.75 0.55 1.82
N ASP A 587 15.97 1.58 2.18
CA ASP A 587 16.47 2.91 2.58
C ASP A 587 16.22 3.21 4.07
N THR A 588 15.29 2.49 4.71
CA THR A 588 14.72 2.84 6.02
C THR A 588 14.82 1.69 7.02
N LEU A 589 15.40 1.96 8.19
CA LEU A 589 15.15 1.18 9.40
C LEU A 589 14.04 1.82 10.22
N TYR A 590 13.14 1.01 10.79
CA TYR A 590 11.96 1.49 11.51
C TYR A 590 12.09 1.31 13.05
N SER A 591 11.59 2.28 13.81
CA SER A 591 11.35 2.20 15.28
C SER A 591 9.87 2.34 15.64
N ASP A 592 8.97 2.22 14.66
CA ASP A 592 7.53 2.33 14.87
C ASP A 592 6.92 1.09 15.53
N VAL A 593 5.74 1.28 16.10
CA VAL A 593 4.96 0.25 16.80
C VAL A 593 3.52 0.31 16.30
N TRP A 594 3.00 -0.83 15.87
CA TRP A 594 1.63 -0.98 15.35
C TRP A 594 0.91 -2.10 16.09
N VAL A 595 -0.43 -1.99 16.18
CA VAL A 595 -1.30 -2.94 16.88
C VAL A 595 -2.57 -3.24 16.08
N SER A 596 -3.12 -4.44 16.24
CA SER A 596 -4.36 -4.88 15.59
C SER A 596 -5.12 -5.87 16.47
N ASP A 597 -6.45 -5.87 16.39
CA ASP A 597 -7.33 -6.82 17.09
C ASP A 597 -7.83 -7.97 16.19
N ASP A 598 -7.76 -7.79 14.87
CA ASP A 598 -8.29 -8.70 13.84
C ASP A 598 -7.22 -9.19 12.83
N ALA A 599 -6.00 -8.66 12.91
CA ALA A 599 -4.88 -8.80 11.97
C ALA A 599 -5.07 -8.15 10.58
N VAL A 600 -6.16 -7.40 10.36
CA VAL A 600 -6.48 -6.74 9.07
C VAL A 600 -6.46 -5.22 9.21
N LYS A 601 -7.01 -4.69 10.30
CA LYS A 601 -7.07 -3.27 10.64
C LYS A 601 -5.95 -2.95 11.63
N TRP A 602 -5.03 -2.07 11.23
CA TRP A 602 -3.82 -1.77 11.99
C TRP A 602 -3.75 -0.31 12.43
N GLU A 603 -3.46 -0.10 13.72
CA GLU A 603 -3.38 1.20 14.37
C GLU A 603 -1.92 1.53 14.70
N LEU A 604 -1.46 2.73 14.33
CA LEU A 604 -0.14 3.24 14.71
C LEU A 604 -0.14 3.64 16.19
N VAL A 605 0.64 2.94 17.01
CA VAL A 605 0.79 3.22 18.45
C VAL A 605 1.82 4.33 18.68
N THR A 606 2.94 4.27 17.97
CA THR A 606 3.91 5.38 17.85
C THR A 606 4.76 5.24 16.59
N ALA A 607 5.06 6.38 15.95
CA ALA A 607 5.99 6.45 14.81
C ALA A 607 7.47 6.33 15.24
N ASP A 608 7.76 6.53 16.53
CA ASP A 608 9.06 6.30 17.13
C ASP A 608 8.89 5.79 18.57
N GLY A 609 9.30 4.55 18.82
CA GLY A 609 9.32 3.96 20.16
C GLY A 609 10.45 4.46 21.06
N GLY A 610 11.36 5.31 20.55
CA GLY A 610 12.50 5.84 21.28
C GLY A 610 13.66 4.86 21.47
N PHE A 611 13.49 3.60 21.07
CA PHE A 611 14.57 2.65 20.86
C PHE A 611 15.19 2.85 19.47
N PRO A 612 16.50 2.60 19.28
CA PRO A 612 17.15 2.73 17.96
C PRO A 612 16.43 1.92 16.86
N PRO A 613 16.09 2.52 15.70
CA PRO A 613 15.43 1.86 14.57
C PRO A 613 16.18 0.62 14.10
N ARG A 614 15.46 -0.50 13.91
CA ARG A 614 16.09 -1.82 13.87
C ARG A 614 15.33 -2.90 13.10
N HIS A 615 16.06 -3.87 12.58
CA HIS A 615 15.53 -5.07 11.94
C HIS A 615 16.28 -6.34 12.37
N GLY A 616 15.72 -7.52 12.09
CA GLY A 616 16.27 -8.80 12.52
C GLY A 616 16.24 -9.01 14.03
N HIS A 617 15.39 -8.27 14.75
CA HIS A 617 15.18 -8.37 16.20
C HIS A 617 14.03 -9.34 16.52
N ALA A 618 13.92 -9.73 17.79
CA ALA A 618 12.77 -10.47 18.31
C ALA A 618 11.90 -9.59 19.22
N ALA A 619 10.60 -9.89 19.31
CA ALA A 619 9.68 -9.31 20.29
C ALA A 619 8.89 -10.41 21.03
N LEU A 620 8.83 -10.29 22.36
CA LEU A 620 8.17 -11.24 23.25
C LEU A 620 7.15 -10.53 24.13
N SER A 621 5.98 -11.12 24.33
CA SER A 621 5.11 -10.83 25.47
C SER A 621 5.62 -11.58 26.70
N PHE A 622 6.20 -10.89 27.67
CA PHE A 622 6.83 -11.48 28.85
C PHE A 622 6.51 -10.68 30.12
N ASN A 623 6.10 -11.38 31.20
CA ASN A 623 5.71 -10.79 32.49
C ASN A 623 4.72 -9.60 32.37
N ASP A 624 3.70 -9.74 31.53
CA ASP A 624 2.70 -8.69 31.18
C ASP A 624 3.26 -7.43 30.50
N GLN A 625 4.46 -7.51 29.91
CA GLN A 625 5.13 -6.43 29.15
C GLN A 625 5.46 -6.89 27.72
N LEU A 626 5.55 -5.95 26.79
CA LEU A 626 6.26 -6.16 25.52
C LEU A 626 7.75 -6.01 25.78
N CYS A 627 8.58 -6.87 25.21
CA CYS A 627 10.04 -6.75 25.24
C CYS A 627 10.66 -7.07 23.88
N ILE A 628 11.48 -6.15 23.35
CA ILE A 628 12.31 -6.37 22.16
C ILE A 628 13.75 -6.74 22.54
N ILE A 629 14.39 -7.58 21.73
CA ILE A 629 15.76 -8.09 21.97
C ILE A 629 16.58 -8.02 20.67
N GLY A 630 17.75 -7.37 20.75
CA GLY A 630 18.76 -7.42 19.71
C GLY A 630 18.36 -6.75 18.38
N GLY A 631 18.90 -7.27 17.28
CA GLY A 631 18.69 -6.78 15.92
C GLY A 631 19.74 -5.77 15.46
N ALA A 632 19.80 -5.57 14.15
CA ALA A 632 20.74 -4.66 13.51
C ALA A 632 20.19 -3.22 13.42
N VAL A 633 21.07 -2.25 13.69
CA VAL A 633 20.85 -0.79 13.72
C VAL A 633 21.93 -0.07 12.93
N LEU A 634 21.61 1.06 12.29
CA LEU A 634 22.58 1.85 11.53
C LEU A 634 23.65 2.49 12.43
N LEU A 635 24.94 2.28 12.13
CA LEU A 635 25.99 3.23 12.52
C LEU A 635 25.95 4.39 11.53
N GLY A 636 25.67 5.60 12.04
CA GLY A 636 25.56 6.79 11.20
C GLY A 636 26.81 7.06 10.33
N ASN A 637 26.58 7.27 9.03
CA ASN A 637 27.52 7.61 7.96
C ASN A 637 29.00 7.77 8.37
N ILE A 638 29.77 6.69 8.23
CA ILE A 638 31.23 6.72 8.39
C ILE A 638 31.85 7.37 7.13
N GLY A 639 31.97 8.70 7.15
CA GLY A 639 32.58 9.48 6.07
C GLY A 639 34.07 9.22 5.89
N ILE A 640 34.44 8.15 5.18
CA ILE A 640 35.83 7.81 4.86
C ILE A 640 36.37 8.81 3.81
N SER A 641 37.01 9.87 4.27
CA SER A 641 37.70 10.84 3.42
C SER A 641 39.03 10.28 2.89
N THR A 642 38.97 9.44 1.86
CA THR A 642 40.07 9.26 0.91
C THR A 642 39.84 10.20 -0.27
N GLY A 643 40.77 11.14 -0.49
CA GLY A 643 40.59 12.22 -1.45
C GLY A 643 40.18 11.76 -2.86
N ASP A 644 39.28 12.54 -3.45
CA ASP A 644 38.84 12.46 -4.85
C ASP A 644 38.02 11.23 -5.28
N ILE A 645 37.53 10.39 -4.35
CA ILE A 645 36.49 9.39 -4.63
C ILE A 645 35.40 9.41 -3.56
N TYR A 646 34.17 9.75 -3.97
CA TYR A 646 32.95 9.51 -3.20
C TYR A 646 32.39 8.14 -3.63
N LEU A 647 32.60 7.11 -2.80
CA LEU A 647 31.82 5.86 -2.91
C LEU A 647 30.52 6.07 -2.11
N GLN A 648 29.39 5.56 -2.60
CA GLN A 648 28.21 5.40 -1.75
C GLN A 648 28.58 4.44 -0.61
N SER A 649 28.22 4.82 0.62
CA SER A 649 28.53 4.01 1.79
C SER A 649 27.77 2.69 1.71
N THR A 650 28.45 1.56 1.86
CA THR A 650 27.78 0.33 2.29
C THR A 650 27.30 0.55 3.72
N ASP A 651 26.01 0.41 3.99
CA ASP A 651 25.45 0.71 5.32
C ASP A 651 26.03 -0.20 6.40
N VAL A 652 26.90 0.39 7.23
CA VAL A 652 27.59 -0.32 8.30
C VAL A 652 26.64 -0.50 9.47
N HIS A 653 25.81 -1.54 9.37
CA HIS A 653 24.92 -1.96 10.43
C HIS A 653 25.77 -2.46 11.62
N SER A 654 25.64 -1.81 12.77
CA SER A 654 25.96 -2.44 14.05
C SER A 654 24.80 -3.32 14.50
N ILE A 655 25.01 -4.13 15.52
CA ILE A 655 23.93 -4.76 16.25
C ILE A 655 23.70 -4.05 17.57
N ALA A 656 22.43 -3.87 17.91
CA ALA A 656 22.02 -3.50 19.24
C ALA A 656 22.19 -4.70 20.17
N GLU A 657 23.02 -4.59 21.20
CA GLU A 657 23.25 -5.65 22.19
C GLU A 657 22.35 -5.44 23.43
N ASP A 658 21.13 -4.94 23.19
CA ASP A 658 20.21 -4.40 24.19
C ASP A 658 18.89 -5.21 24.32
N VAL A 659 18.15 -4.87 25.39
CA VAL A 659 16.79 -5.31 25.64
C VAL A 659 15.99 -4.07 25.99
N TRP A 660 14.84 -3.85 25.36
CA TRP A 660 13.92 -2.78 25.75
C TRP A 660 12.56 -3.38 26.06
N CYS A 661 11.87 -2.89 27.08
CA CYS A 661 10.51 -3.33 27.40
C CYS A 661 9.56 -2.15 27.61
N SER A 662 8.27 -2.39 27.39
CA SER A 662 7.18 -1.43 27.51
C SER A 662 5.90 -2.08 28.07
N ASP A 663 5.14 -1.32 28.86
CA ASP A 663 3.83 -1.74 29.39
C ASP A 663 2.67 -1.44 28.42
N ASP A 664 2.86 -0.46 27.53
CA ASP A 664 1.83 0.18 26.70
C ASP A 664 2.17 0.21 25.18
N GLY A 665 3.42 -0.12 24.80
CA GLY A 665 3.94 -0.04 23.43
C GLY A 665 4.35 1.37 22.98
N ILE A 666 4.10 2.39 23.81
CA ILE A 666 4.45 3.80 23.55
C ILE A 666 5.76 4.13 24.27
N THR A 667 5.84 3.79 25.56
CA THR A 667 6.95 4.15 26.44
C THR A 667 7.90 2.97 26.60
N TRP A 668 9.04 2.98 25.91
CA TRP A 668 10.04 1.91 25.99
C TRP A 668 11.18 2.26 26.96
N THR A 669 11.60 1.29 27.76
CA THR A 669 12.69 1.42 28.73
C THR A 669 13.77 0.36 28.48
N GLU A 670 15.01 0.79 28.26
CA GLU A 670 16.18 -0.07 28.14
C GLU A 670 16.44 -0.84 29.45
N ARG A 671 16.78 -2.13 29.33
CA ARG A 671 17.20 -3.04 30.40
C ARG A 671 18.66 -3.45 30.17
N PRO A 672 19.64 -2.62 30.55
CA PRO A 672 21.05 -2.93 30.35
C PRO A 672 21.46 -4.19 31.14
N PRO A 673 21.95 -5.26 30.48
CA PRO A 673 22.31 -6.51 31.16
C PRO A 673 23.35 -6.31 32.27
N GLN A 674 23.18 -6.99 33.40
CA GLN A 674 24.01 -6.83 34.60
C GLN A 674 24.86 -8.08 34.90
N GLY A 675 25.98 -7.87 35.60
CA GLY A 675 26.64 -8.92 36.40
C GLY A 675 27.88 -9.61 35.82
N LEU A 676 28.15 -9.52 34.51
CA LEU A 676 29.35 -10.15 33.94
C LEU A 676 30.61 -9.29 34.08
N ALA A 677 31.72 -9.92 34.45
CA ALA A 677 33.01 -9.25 34.63
C ALA A 677 33.74 -9.07 33.29
N SER A 678 34.22 -7.85 33.04
CA SER A 678 35.05 -7.42 31.90
C SER A 678 34.47 -7.65 30.48
N ALA A 679 33.75 -6.64 29.98
CA ALA A 679 33.87 -6.10 28.61
C ALA A 679 33.80 -7.07 27.42
N SER A 680 33.14 -8.21 27.57
CA SER A 680 32.71 -9.11 26.49
C SER A 680 31.22 -9.36 26.71
N PHE A 681 30.41 -9.06 25.70
CA PHE A 681 28.98 -8.85 25.90
C PHE A 681 28.18 -10.13 26.17
N VAL A 682 27.07 -9.99 26.90
CA VAL A 682 26.04 -11.04 27.12
C VAL A 682 25.45 -11.50 25.78
N PHE A 683 25.37 -10.59 24.82
CA PHE A 683 24.78 -10.77 23.51
C PHE A 683 25.75 -10.25 22.46
N GLN A 684 26.84 -10.99 22.19
CA GLN A 684 27.69 -10.60 21.06
C GLN A 684 26.92 -10.77 19.76
N ASN A 685 26.50 -9.63 19.20
CA ASN A 685 26.07 -9.49 17.81
C ASN A 685 24.98 -10.49 17.36
N ILE A 686 23.75 -10.28 17.84
CA ILE A 686 22.54 -10.96 17.36
C ILE A 686 21.78 -10.13 16.29
N LYS A 687 22.05 -10.43 15.00
CA LYS A 687 21.08 -10.21 13.92
C LYS A 687 20.33 -11.53 13.69
N ASN A 688 19.09 -11.43 13.21
CA ASN A 688 18.18 -12.56 12.99
C ASN A 688 17.91 -13.33 14.30
N THR A 689 17.61 -12.58 15.37
CA THR A 689 17.34 -13.09 16.72
C THR A 689 16.18 -14.07 16.71
N SER A 690 16.45 -15.34 17.01
CA SER A 690 15.41 -16.33 17.32
C SER A 690 15.26 -16.45 18.83
N ALA A 691 14.10 -16.01 19.34
CA ALA A 691 13.79 -15.96 20.76
C ALA A 691 12.36 -16.41 21.05
N VAL A 692 12.13 -17.01 22.22
CA VAL A 692 10.82 -17.53 22.66
C VAL A 692 10.64 -17.36 24.17
N VAL A 693 9.39 -17.40 24.66
CA VAL A 693 9.10 -17.55 26.10
C VAL A 693 8.84 -19.01 26.41
N TYR A 694 9.59 -19.58 27.35
CA TYR A 694 9.45 -20.97 27.80
C TYR A 694 9.87 -21.12 29.27
N ASP A 695 9.11 -21.90 30.05
CA ASP A 695 9.31 -22.11 31.51
C ASP A 695 9.53 -20.80 32.30
N ASN A 696 8.64 -19.82 32.09
CA ASN A 696 8.70 -18.47 32.68
C ASN A 696 10.04 -17.73 32.44
N ARG A 697 10.74 -18.03 31.35
CA ARG A 697 11.98 -17.36 30.93
C ARG A 697 11.90 -16.90 29.49
N MET A 698 12.53 -15.75 29.21
CA MET A 698 12.90 -15.33 27.87
C MET A 698 14.10 -16.18 27.44
N TRP A 699 14.03 -16.87 26.30
CA TRP A 699 15.14 -17.63 25.71
C TRP A 699 15.60 -16.98 24.42
N VAL A 700 16.90 -16.95 24.19
CA VAL A 700 17.58 -16.45 22.99
C VAL A 700 18.53 -17.54 22.52
N ILE A 701 18.40 -17.97 21.27
CA ILE A 701 18.99 -19.21 20.76
C ILE A 701 19.66 -18.94 19.41
N GLY A 702 20.99 -19.01 19.36
CA GLY A 702 21.81 -18.69 18.18
C GLY A 702 21.91 -17.19 17.85
N ALA A 703 22.90 -16.81 17.05
CA ALA A 703 23.17 -15.42 16.65
C ALA A 703 24.06 -15.31 15.40
N ALA A 704 24.04 -14.14 14.73
CA ALA A 704 24.78 -13.87 13.50
C ALA A 704 25.62 -12.58 13.56
N TYR A 705 26.96 -12.68 13.48
CA TYR A 705 27.89 -11.55 13.60
C TYR A 705 28.26 -10.93 12.23
N PRO A 706 27.95 -9.64 11.98
CA PRO A 706 28.32 -8.91 10.78
C PRO A 706 29.76 -8.38 10.88
N ASN A 707 30.73 -9.22 10.55
CA ASN A 707 32.10 -8.80 10.26
C ASN A 707 32.61 -9.49 8.98
N ALA A 708 33.78 -9.09 8.48
CA ALA A 708 34.37 -9.62 7.24
C ALA A 708 34.78 -11.11 7.30
N THR A 709 34.45 -11.82 8.38
CA THR A 709 34.66 -13.26 8.61
C THR A 709 33.41 -13.99 9.13
N SER A 710 32.25 -13.33 9.19
CA SER A 710 30.92 -13.90 9.49
C SER A 710 30.90 -15.03 10.54
N THR A 711 31.31 -14.72 11.77
CA THR A 711 31.22 -15.66 12.89
C THR A 711 29.77 -15.83 13.33
N LEU A 712 29.25 -17.06 13.32
CA LEU A 712 27.90 -17.35 13.82
C LEU A 712 27.99 -17.91 15.24
N SER A 713 26.86 -18.10 15.90
CA SER A 713 26.81 -18.69 17.25
C SER A 713 25.69 -19.71 17.39
N ASN A 714 25.93 -20.74 18.20
CA ASN A 714 24.93 -21.66 18.74
C ASN A 714 24.72 -21.45 20.26
N ASP A 715 25.08 -20.29 20.81
CA ASP A 715 24.84 -19.93 22.21
C ASP A 715 23.35 -20.03 22.57
N GLN A 716 23.10 -20.42 23.82
CA GLN A 716 21.76 -20.51 24.40
C GLN A 716 21.73 -19.66 25.68
N TRP A 717 21.00 -18.54 25.64
CA TRP A 717 20.87 -17.61 26.76
C TRP A 717 19.42 -17.58 27.25
N SER A 718 19.21 -17.40 28.54
CA SER A 718 17.86 -17.07 29.03
C SER A 718 17.83 -16.21 30.29
N SER A 719 16.70 -15.54 30.53
CA SER A 719 16.47 -14.65 31.67
C SER A 719 15.05 -14.74 32.22
N THR A 720 14.90 -14.47 33.51
CA THR A 720 13.61 -14.31 34.21
C THR A 720 13.13 -12.86 34.30
N ASP A 721 13.95 -11.87 33.95
CA ASP A 721 13.67 -10.43 34.16
C ASP A 721 14.13 -9.50 33.01
N GLY A 722 14.89 -10.03 32.04
CA GLY A 722 15.50 -9.28 30.94
C GLY A 722 16.83 -8.60 31.28
N VAL A 723 17.29 -8.70 32.53
CA VAL A 723 18.47 -7.99 33.07
C VAL A 723 19.59 -8.96 33.47
N ASN A 724 19.24 -10.06 34.12
CA ASN A 724 20.15 -11.12 34.57
C ASN A 724 20.01 -12.32 33.61
N TRP A 725 21.09 -12.69 32.93
CA TRP A 725 21.09 -13.69 31.86
C TRP A 725 22.00 -14.87 32.19
N ASP A 726 21.42 -16.07 32.20
CA ASP A 726 22.14 -17.33 32.37
C ASP A 726 22.56 -17.87 30.98
N ASN A 727 23.84 -18.16 30.80
CA ASN A 727 24.35 -18.91 29.64
C ASN A 727 24.22 -20.41 29.90
N HIS A 728 23.57 -21.12 28.98
CA HIS A 728 23.39 -22.58 29.01
C HIS A 728 24.45 -23.25 28.15
N LEU A 729 25.70 -23.25 28.63
CA LEU A 729 26.80 -23.95 27.98
C LEU A 729 26.42 -25.40 27.64
N SER A 730 26.49 -25.75 26.36
CA SER A 730 26.19 -27.09 25.87
C SER A 730 27.06 -28.16 26.51
N ILE A 731 26.45 -29.14 27.18
CA ILE A 731 27.16 -30.28 27.81
C ILE A 731 27.26 -31.52 26.91
N GLY A 732 26.75 -31.43 25.68
CA GLY A 732 26.76 -32.47 24.65
C GLY A 732 25.42 -32.53 23.91
N GLY A 733 25.41 -32.93 22.63
CA GLY A 733 24.23 -32.88 21.77
C GLY A 733 23.83 -31.44 21.45
N THR A 734 24.28 -30.90 20.31
CA THR A 734 24.09 -29.49 19.95
C THR A 734 24.19 -29.30 18.44
N TYR A 735 23.34 -28.41 17.92
CA TYR A 735 23.34 -27.93 16.54
C TYR A 735 24.58 -27.07 16.22
N SER A 736 24.91 -26.92 14.93
CA SER A 736 26.02 -26.07 14.47
C SER A 736 25.72 -24.57 14.59
N GLU A 737 26.75 -23.74 14.72
CA GLU A 737 26.68 -22.27 14.65
C GLU A 737 25.98 -21.82 13.37
N ARG A 738 24.90 -21.03 13.48
CA ARG A 738 24.02 -20.70 12.33
C ARG A 738 23.19 -19.43 12.52
N GLU A 739 22.69 -18.91 11.41
CA GLU A 739 21.73 -17.81 11.32
C GLU A 739 20.41 -18.24 10.66
N GLY A 740 19.34 -17.48 10.85
CA GLY A 740 18.08 -17.67 10.12
C GLY A 740 17.35 -18.99 10.40
N HIS A 741 17.77 -19.75 11.41
CA HIS A 741 17.06 -20.91 11.93
C HIS A 741 15.78 -20.47 12.64
N ALA A 742 14.68 -21.19 12.39
CA ALA A 742 13.43 -20.93 13.09
C ALA A 742 13.44 -21.61 14.47
N VAL A 743 12.80 -20.98 15.45
CA VAL A 743 12.62 -21.52 16.82
C VAL A 743 11.16 -21.40 17.23
N THR A 744 10.62 -22.43 17.88
CA THR A 744 9.23 -22.45 18.36
C THR A 744 9.12 -23.26 19.66
N VAL A 745 8.01 -23.12 20.38
CA VAL A 745 7.68 -23.96 21.54
C VAL A 745 6.56 -24.92 21.16
N HIS A 746 6.77 -26.23 21.38
CA HIS A 746 5.85 -27.28 20.99
C HIS A 746 5.92 -28.45 21.97
N ASN A 747 4.75 -28.96 22.39
CA ASN A 747 4.58 -30.16 23.24
C ASN A 747 5.53 -30.29 24.46
N GLY A 748 5.93 -29.17 25.08
CA GLY A 748 6.81 -29.14 26.25
C GLY A 748 8.32 -29.09 25.94
N TYR A 749 8.70 -28.75 24.71
CA TYR A 749 10.07 -28.53 24.27
C TYR A 749 10.19 -27.19 23.53
N ILE A 750 11.40 -26.62 23.53
CA ILE A 750 11.83 -25.64 22.54
C ILE A 750 12.41 -26.41 21.35
N TYR A 751 11.94 -26.10 20.14
CA TYR A 751 12.43 -26.68 18.88
C TYR A 751 13.24 -25.64 18.09
N LEU A 752 14.22 -26.13 17.33
CA LEU A 752 15.01 -25.38 16.35
C LEU A 752 15.02 -26.15 15.02
N SER A 753 14.89 -25.46 13.89
CA SER A 753 14.95 -26.09 12.55
C SER A 753 15.76 -25.28 11.54
N GLY A 754 16.55 -25.99 10.72
CA GLY A 754 17.31 -25.44 9.60
C GLY A 754 18.23 -24.29 10.00
N GLY A 755 18.39 -23.31 9.11
CA GLY A 755 19.32 -22.20 9.23
C GLY A 755 20.51 -22.32 8.29
N ARG A 756 21.36 -21.29 8.27
CA ARG A 756 22.53 -21.15 7.39
C ARG A 756 23.80 -21.05 8.24
N ASP A 757 24.81 -21.84 7.91
CA ASP A 757 26.06 -21.91 8.68
C ASP A 757 27.11 -20.86 8.25
N ALA A 758 28.27 -20.85 8.93
CA ALA A 758 29.35 -19.91 8.66
C ALA A 758 30.09 -20.14 7.32
N ASN A 759 29.93 -21.29 6.68
CA ASN A 759 30.38 -21.55 5.31
C ASN A 759 29.35 -21.04 4.28
N GLY A 760 28.12 -20.74 4.72
CA GLY A 760 26.97 -20.41 3.90
C GLY A 760 26.15 -21.63 3.49
N GLU A 761 26.43 -22.81 4.05
CA GLU A 761 25.68 -24.05 3.83
C GLU A 761 24.38 -24.01 4.65
N TYR A 762 23.26 -24.19 3.94
CA TYR A 762 21.93 -24.28 4.56
C TYR A 762 21.75 -25.67 5.17
N GLN A 763 20.95 -25.76 6.23
CA GLN A 763 20.76 -26.97 7.02
C GLN A 763 19.33 -27.52 6.91
N SER A 764 19.16 -28.83 7.06
CA SER A 764 17.88 -29.56 7.03
C SER A 764 17.67 -30.42 8.29
N ASP A 765 18.32 -30.06 9.40
CA ASP A 765 18.18 -30.71 10.70
C ASP A 765 17.12 -30.03 11.60
N VAL A 766 16.50 -30.82 12.47
CA VAL A 766 15.56 -30.38 13.53
C VAL A 766 16.08 -30.87 14.87
N TRP A 767 16.18 -29.96 15.83
CA TRP A 767 16.63 -30.23 17.20
C TRP A 767 15.60 -29.75 18.22
N ARG A 768 15.60 -30.34 19.42
CA ARG A 768 14.77 -29.88 20.55
C ARG A 768 15.46 -29.95 21.89
N THR A 769 15.00 -29.15 22.85
CA THR A 769 15.47 -29.15 24.25
C THR A 769 14.37 -28.79 25.23
N THR A 770 14.48 -29.23 26.48
CA THR A 770 13.62 -28.80 27.60
C THR A 770 14.31 -27.76 28.51
N GLY A 771 15.55 -27.34 28.21
CA GLY A 771 16.34 -26.51 29.13
C GLY A 771 17.69 -26.02 28.60
N GLY A 772 17.82 -25.78 27.29
CA GLY A 772 19.04 -25.29 26.65
C GLY A 772 20.15 -26.33 26.58
N SER A 773 20.89 -26.51 27.68
CA SER A 773 22.21 -27.17 27.78
C SER A 773 22.39 -28.56 27.14
N LEU A 774 21.31 -29.26 26.77
CA LEU A 774 21.31 -30.55 26.07
C LEU A 774 20.23 -30.50 24.98
N TRP A 775 20.61 -30.75 23.73
CA TRP A 775 19.68 -30.87 22.60
C TRP A 775 19.60 -32.31 22.09
N GLU A 776 18.37 -32.74 21.83
CA GLU A 776 18.05 -33.97 21.11
C GLU A 776 17.94 -33.65 19.62
N LEU A 777 18.67 -34.38 18.76
CA LEU A 777 18.43 -34.39 17.32
C LEU A 777 17.14 -35.17 17.06
N VAL A 778 16.20 -34.57 16.35
CA VAL A 778 14.89 -35.15 16.00
C VAL A 778 14.96 -35.80 14.62
N THR A 779 15.49 -35.08 13.63
CA THR A 779 15.88 -35.56 12.30
C THR A 779 17.05 -34.74 11.78
N ASP A 780 17.94 -35.34 10.97
CA ASP A 780 19.02 -34.69 10.23
C ASP A 780 18.69 -34.40 8.75
N ASP A 781 17.49 -34.80 8.30
CA ASP A 781 16.97 -34.57 6.94
C ASP A 781 15.44 -34.38 7.00
N PHE A 782 14.98 -33.14 7.23
CA PHE A 782 13.55 -32.79 7.35
C PHE A 782 12.91 -32.38 6.01
N ILE A 783 13.74 -32.03 5.01
CA ILE A 783 13.37 -31.56 3.67
C ILE A 783 14.54 -31.75 2.71
N ALA A 784 14.25 -32.01 1.43
CA ALA A 784 15.28 -32.18 0.41
C ALA A 784 16.06 -30.89 0.07
N ASP A 785 15.39 -29.73 0.16
CA ASP A 785 15.99 -28.41 -0.11
C ASP A 785 16.29 -27.70 1.22
N ASN A 786 17.52 -27.86 1.74
CA ASN A 786 17.98 -27.25 2.99
C ASN A 786 17.71 -25.74 3.05
N ARG A 787 17.14 -25.22 4.16
CA ARG A 787 16.60 -23.84 4.21
C ARG A 787 16.93 -23.03 5.46
N ALA A 788 16.81 -21.71 5.32
CA ALA A 788 16.94 -20.70 6.37
C ALA A 788 15.97 -19.54 6.11
N PHE A 789 15.83 -18.63 7.09
CA PHE A 789 14.98 -17.43 7.03
C PHE A 789 13.48 -17.74 6.82
N HIS A 790 13.09 -18.98 7.16
CA HIS A 790 11.72 -19.51 7.24
C HIS A 790 11.08 -19.20 8.59
N GLN A 791 9.83 -19.61 8.77
CA GLN A 791 9.19 -19.64 10.09
C GLN A 791 8.83 -21.08 10.48
N MET A 792 8.80 -21.35 11.79
CA MET A 792 8.35 -22.63 12.36
C MET A 792 7.30 -22.37 13.44
N ILE A 793 6.10 -22.93 13.26
CA ILE A 793 4.93 -22.60 14.07
C ILE A 793 4.32 -23.87 14.65
N SER A 794 4.11 -23.89 15.97
CA SER A 794 3.28 -24.89 16.64
C SER A 794 1.81 -24.49 16.56
N PHE A 795 0.99 -25.23 15.81
CA PHE A 795 -0.43 -24.93 15.59
C PHE A 795 -1.28 -26.21 15.57
N ASN A 796 -2.45 -26.18 16.23
CA ASN A 796 -3.39 -27.30 16.34
C ASN A 796 -2.81 -28.66 16.80
N GLY A 797 -1.64 -28.68 17.45
CA GLY A 797 -0.95 -29.89 17.88
C GLY A 797 0.14 -30.40 16.93
N ASN A 798 0.30 -29.77 15.77
CA ASN A 798 1.31 -30.06 14.75
C ASN A 798 2.42 -28.99 14.73
N LEU A 799 3.55 -29.30 14.10
CA LEU A 799 4.57 -28.33 13.69
C LEU A 799 4.43 -27.99 12.22
N TYR A 800 4.49 -26.71 11.87
CA TYR A 800 4.50 -26.22 10.49
C TYR A 800 5.83 -25.51 10.18
N ILE A 801 6.34 -25.69 8.97
CA ILE A 801 7.42 -24.90 8.37
C ILE A 801 6.82 -24.12 7.20
N ILE A 802 7.08 -22.81 7.16
CA ILE A 802 6.48 -21.88 6.21
C ILE A 802 7.61 -21.18 5.45
N ALA A 803 7.61 -21.34 4.12
CA ALA A 803 8.44 -20.58 3.19
C ALA A 803 9.95 -20.59 3.56
N GLY A 804 10.65 -19.49 3.29
CA GLY A 804 12.09 -19.30 3.55
C GLY A 804 12.93 -19.33 2.28
N ARG A 805 14.25 -19.49 2.45
CA ARG A 805 15.25 -19.47 1.40
C ARG A 805 16.06 -20.76 1.41
N ALA A 806 16.24 -21.39 0.26
CA ALA A 806 16.97 -22.65 0.09
C ALA A 806 17.83 -22.65 -1.18
N ASN A 807 18.68 -23.68 -1.32
CA ASN A 807 19.51 -23.91 -2.50
C ASN A 807 18.85 -24.94 -3.42
N TYR A 808 18.69 -24.63 -4.71
CA TYR A 808 18.22 -25.60 -5.70
C TYR A 808 19.31 -26.64 -6.00
N HIS A 809 18.99 -27.94 -5.95
CA HIS A 809 20.02 -29.00 -5.98
C HIS A 809 19.78 -30.14 -6.99
N GLU A 810 19.84 -29.84 -8.30
CA GLU A 810 19.89 -30.85 -9.37
C GLU A 810 21.26 -30.98 -10.07
N THR A 811 22.25 -31.52 -9.35
CA THR A 811 23.37 -32.29 -9.92
C THR A 811 24.42 -31.57 -10.79
N LEU A 812 24.78 -30.31 -10.51
CA LEU A 812 25.88 -29.60 -11.20
C LEU A 812 27.05 -29.17 -10.30
N THR A 813 28.17 -28.81 -10.93
CA THR A 813 29.50 -28.69 -10.30
C THR A 813 29.89 -27.26 -9.93
N TYR A 814 29.85 -26.93 -8.64
CA TYR A 814 30.58 -25.84 -7.92
C TYR A 814 30.45 -24.37 -8.41
N GLU A 815 29.97 -24.08 -9.62
CA GLU A 815 29.88 -22.71 -10.17
C GLU A 815 28.44 -22.23 -10.42
N ASP A 816 27.41 -23.04 -10.12
CA ASP A 816 26.01 -22.70 -10.39
C ASP A 816 25.03 -23.32 -9.37
N THR A 817 25.12 -22.86 -8.11
CA THR A 817 24.08 -23.10 -7.08
C THR A 817 23.12 -21.92 -7.05
N THR A 818 22.01 -22.02 -7.75
CA THR A 818 20.92 -21.02 -7.68
C THR A 818 20.25 -21.10 -6.31
N VAL A 819 20.14 -19.94 -5.65
CA VAL A 819 19.46 -19.79 -4.36
C VAL A 819 18.10 -19.15 -4.61
N SER A 820 17.03 -19.75 -4.09
CA SER A 820 15.66 -19.29 -4.27
C SER A 820 14.94 -19.13 -2.93
N GLU A 821 14.12 -18.11 -2.83
CA GLU A 821 13.05 -18.03 -1.84
C GLU A 821 11.87 -18.93 -2.28
N TYR A 822 11.12 -19.46 -1.32
CA TYR A 822 10.01 -20.40 -1.54
C TYR A 822 8.74 -19.88 -0.86
N ASN A 823 7.59 -20.41 -1.29
CA ASN A 823 6.26 -20.23 -0.68
C ASN A 823 5.62 -21.59 -0.39
N ASP A 824 6.44 -22.62 -0.19
CA ASP A 824 6.01 -23.96 0.16
C ASP A 824 5.72 -24.08 1.68
N ILE A 825 4.98 -25.13 2.03
CA ILE A 825 4.55 -25.38 3.41
C ILE A 825 4.72 -26.86 3.72
N TRP A 826 5.28 -27.15 4.89
CA TRP A 826 5.48 -28.51 5.38
C TRP A 826 4.88 -28.67 6.77
N VAL A 827 4.32 -29.84 7.06
CA VAL A 827 3.74 -30.18 8.37
C VAL A 827 4.36 -31.46 8.94
N SER A 828 4.55 -31.48 10.25
CA SER A 828 4.84 -32.69 11.04
C SER A 828 3.73 -32.88 12.07
N GLU A 829 3.11 -34.06 12.04
CA GLU A 829 2.09 -34.51 13.00
C GLU A 829 2.69 -35.37 14.14
N ASP A 830 4.01 -35.56 14.14
CA ASP A 830 4.74 -36.51 14.99
C ASP A 830 5.94 -35.87 15.70
N ASP A 831 5.73 -34.73 16.36
CA ASP A 831 6.75 -34.03 17.17
C ASP A 831 8.04 -33.67 16.40
N GLY A 832 7.97 -33.55 15.07
CA GLY A 832 9.08 -33.17 14.19
C GLY A 832 9.87 -34.35 13.59
N PHE A 833 9.47 -35.61 13.81
CA PHE A 833 10.20 -36.79 13.32
C PHE A 833 10.03 -37.05 11.81
N THR A 834 8.85 -36.79 11.26
CA THR A 834 8.58 -36.87 9.81
C THR A 834 7.81 -35.65 9.34
N TRP A 835 8.06 -35.26 8.08
CA TRP A 835 7.52 -34.05 7.48
C TRP A 835 6.86 -34.35 6.14
N THR A 836 5.72 -33.72 5.91
CA THR A 836 4.92 -33.86 4.67
C THR A 836 4.72 -32.50 4.04
N GLU A 837 5.00 -32.38 2.75
CA GLU A 837 4.70 -31.20 1.95
C GLU A 837 3.17 -31.02 1.83
N VAL A 838 2.68 -29.88 2.30
CA VAL A 838 1.27 -29.47 2.26
C VAL A 838 0.95 -28.82 0.91
N THR A 839 1.84 -27.94 0.45
CA THR A 839 1.81 -27.35 -0.88
C THR A 839 3.22 -26.90 -1.27
N SER A 840 3.56 -27.05 -2.55
CA SER A 840 4.80 -26.55 -3.16
C SER A 840 4.73 -25.05 -3.49
N ALA A 841 3.52 -24.49 -3.52
CA ALA A 841 3.26 -23.07 -3.76
C ALA A 841 1.94 -22.66 -3.08
N ALA A 842 2.05 -21.96 -1.95
CA ALA A 842 0.94 -21.23 -1.36
C ALA A 842 0.55 -20.02 -2.24
N PRO A 843 -0.65 -19.46 -2.12
CA PRO A 843 -1.08 -18.30 -2.92
C PRO A 843 -0.32 -16.99 -2.63
N PHE A 844 0.54 -16.97 -1.62
CA PHE A 844 1.39 -15.83 -1.27
C PHE A 844 2.75 -15.87 -1.98
N GLU A 845 3.37 -14.72 -2.23
CA GLU A 845 4.69 -14.64 -2.89
C GLU A 845 5.80 -15.40 -2.14
N GLN A 846 6.70 -16.05 -2.88
CA GLN A 846 7.92 -16.70 -2.40
C GLN A 846 8.75 -15.75 -1.54
N ARG A 847 9.02 -16.11 -0.27
CA ARG A 847 9.54 -15.13 0.70
C ARG A 847 10.44 -15.67 1.79
N ARG A 848 11.29 -14.79 2.30
CA ARG A 848 12.15 -14.96 3.49
C ARG A 848 12.00 -13.79 4.45
N ASP A 849 12.56 -13.91 5.66
CA ASP A 849 12.63 -12.83 6.66
C ASP A 849 11.25 -12.22 7.04
N HIS A 850 10.19 -12.98 6.78
CA HIS A 850 8.81 -12.71 7.14
C HIS A 850 8.56 -13.07 8.61
N ARG A 851 7.36 -12.78 9.11
CA ARG A 851 6.95 -13.18 10.46
C ARG A 851 5.61 -13.92 10.44
N ALA A 852 5.53 -14.99 11.21
CA ALA A 852 4.29 -15.73 11.44
C ALA A 852 4.04 -15.96 12.93
N VAL A 853 2.78 -15.94 13.36
CA VAL A 853 2.36 -16.20 14.75
C VAL A 853 0.95 -16.80 14.78
N VAL A 854 0.62 -17.54 15.84
CA VAL A 854 -0.76 -17.99 16.08
C VAL A 854 -1.55 -16.89 16.78
N PHE A 855 -2.65 -16.45 16.18
CA PHE A 855 -3.55 -15.44 16.72
C PHE A 855 -5.00 -15.81 16.37
N ASN A 856 -5.93 -15.66 17.32
CA ASN A 856 -7.36 -15.98 17.15
C ASN A 856 -7.65 -17.33 16.45
N ASN A 857 -6.90 -18.38 16.81
CA ASN A 857 -6.95 -19.73 16.22
C ASN A 857 -6.69 -19.79 14.71
N LYS A 858 -5.92 -18.84 14.17
CA LYS A 858 -5.34 -18.88 12.82
C LYS A 858 -3.82 -18.72 12.92
N ILE A 859 -3.07 -19.20 11.92
CA ILE A 859 -1.70 -18.73 11.68
C ILE A 859 -1.82 -17.44 10.88
N ILE A 860 -1.26 -16.35 11.40
CA ILE A 860 -1.15 -15.05 10.72
C ILE A 860 0.30 -14.88 10.27
N MET A 861 0.50 -14.59 8.98
CA MET A 861 1.80 -14.28 8.38
C MET A 861 1.80 -12.84 7.86
N THR A 862 2.91 -12.10 8.06
CA THR A 862 3.03 -10.69 7.68
C THR A 862 4.37 -10.40 6.97
N GLY A 863 4.28 -9.68 5.84
CA GLY A 863 5.41 -9.08 5.11
C GLY A 863 6.56 -10.03 4.75
N GLY A 864 7.79 -9.52 4.82
CA GLY A 864 9.02 -10.23 4.48
C GLY A 864 9.72 -9.67 3.24
N GLN A 865 10.69 -10.43 2.72
CA GLN A 865 11.37 -10.15 1.46
C GLN A 865 11.04 -11.21 0.41
N GLY A 866 10.61 -10.78 -0.77
CA GLY A 866 10.22 -11.62 -1.89
C GLY A 866 11.37 -12.12 -2.78
N SER A 867 11.11 -13.14 -3.60
CA SER A 867 12.00 -13.60 -4.67
C SER A 867 12.04 -12.60 -5.83
N ALA A 868 13.22 -12.06 -6.15
CA ALA A 868 13.38 -11.20 -7.33
C ALA A 868 13.33 -12.02 -8.63
N GLY A 869 12.12 -12.18 -9.18
CA GLY A 869 11.90 -12.73 -10.50
C GLY A 869 12.55 -11.86 -11.59
N PHE A 870 13.76 -12.26 -11.99
CA PHE A 870 14.64 -11.66 -13.00
C PHE A 870 15.48 -10.43 -12.59
N VAL A 871 16.79 -10.70 -12.45
CA VAL A 871 17.96 -9.79 -12.51
C VAL A 871 18.22 -8.87 -11.30
N TYR A 872 19.44 -9.01 -10.75
CA TYR A 872 20.11 -7.97 -9.95
C TYR A 872 20.36 -6.70 -10.79
N LEU A 873 19.36 -5.81 -10.90
CA LEU A 873 19.53 -4.46 -11.43
C LEU A 873 19.58 -3.47 -10.27
N LEU A 874 20.75 -2.86 -10.08
CA LEU A 874 21.08 -1.86 -9.04
C LEU A 874 21.06 -2.34 -7.57
N GLY A 875 20.54 -3.54 -7.28
CA GLY A 875 20.83 -4.25 -6.01
C GLY A 875 19.88 -3.99 -4.84
N LYS A 876 18.66 -3.52 -5.13
CA LYS A 876 17.55 -3.37 -4.18
C LYS A 876 16.66 -4.62 -4.11
N ASN A 877 15.86 -4.74 -3.06
CA ASN A 877 15.13 -5.95 -2.66
C ASN A 877 13.60 -5.78 -2.80
N SER A 878 12.88 -6.85 -3.17
CA SER A 878 11.40 -6.86 -3.10
C SER A 878 10.98 -7.00 -1.63
N TYR A 879 10.34 -5.99 -1.05
CA TYR A 879 9.76 -6.05 0.30
C TYR A 879 8.23 -6.15 0.23
N LEU A 880 7.65 -6.93 1.12
CA LEU A 880 6.23 -7.29 1.09
C LEU A 880 5.48 -6.58 2.23
N GLN A 881 4.25 -6.13 1.95
CA GLN A 881 3.36 -5.43 2.89
C GLN A 881 2.06 -6.19 3.17
N ASP A 882 1.96 -7.43 2.70
CA ASP A 882 0.76 -8.25 2.70
C ASP A 882 0.59 -9.07 4.00
N VAL A 883 -0.66 -9.45 4.29
CA VAL A 883 -1.00 -10.31 5.42
C VAL A 883 -1.90 -11.43 5.00
N TRP A 884 -1.52 -12.63 5.44
CA TRP A 884 -2.17 -13.88 5.10
C TRP A 884 -2.56 -14.62 6.38
N ALA A 885 -3.77 -15.14 6.40
CA ALA A 885 -4.28 -15.99 7.47
C ALA A 885 -4.60 -17.40 6.94
N THR A 886 -4.44 -18.41 7.80
CA THR A 886 -4.97 -19.76 7.58
C THR A 886 -5.50 -20.34 8.89
N ASP A 887 -6.64 -21.00 8.82
CA ASP A 887 -7.32 -21.69 9.92
C ASP A 887 -6.93 -23.18 10.05
N ASP A 888 -6.37 -23.77 8.99
CA ASP A 888 -5.97 -25.18 8.92
C ASP A 888 -4.48 -25.40 8.60
N GLY A 889 -3.73 -24.36 8.22
CA GLY A 889 -2.33 -24.45 7.78
C GLY A 889 -2.14 -24.62 6.26
N ILE A 890 -3.24 -24.81 5.52
CA ILE A 890 -3.28 -25.23 4.11
C ILE A 890 -3.95 -24.16 3.23
N ASN A 891 -5.12 -23.70 3.65
CA ASN A 891 -5.93 -22.72 2.94
C ASN A 891 -5.58 -21.32 3.43
N TRP A 892 -4.81 -20.59 2.63
CA TRP A 892 -4.35 -19.24 2.94
C TRP A 892 -5.19 -18.19 2.22
N ARG A 893 -5.53 -17.14 2.97
CA ARG A 893 -6.41 -16.04 2.55
C ARG A 893 -5.76 -14.71 2.91
N THR A 894 -5.84 -13.70 2.03
CA THR A 894 -5.29 -12.35 2.27
C THR A 894 -6.35 -11.38 2.77
N GLY A 895 -5.99 -10.44 3.65
CA GLY A 895 -6.93 -9.62 4.45
C GLY A 895 -7.40 -8.32 3.81
N PHE A 896 -8.66 -7.95 4.03
CA PHE A 896 -9.30 -6.72 3.54
C PHE A 896 -10.26 -6.15 4.60
N HIS A 897 -10.33 -4.82 4.69
CA HIS A 897 -11.25 -4.09 5.57
C HIS A 897 -12.09 -3.11 4.76
N SER A 898 -13.37 -2.98 5.08
CA SER A 898 -14.26 -1.97 4.48
C SER A 898 -15.27 -1.43 5.48
N ASN A 899 -15.69 -0.18 5.28
CA ASN A 899 -16.75 0.47 6.04
C ASN A 899 -17.94 0.70 5.09
N LEU A 900 -19.09 0.10 5.40
CA LEU A 900 -20.28 0.11 4.54
C LEU A 900 -21.44 0.86 5.20
N THR A 901 -22.42 1.29 4.40
CA THR A 901 -23.57 2.08 4.87
C THR A 901 -24.86 1.61 4.20
N LEU A 902 -25.90 1.41 5.02
CA LEU A 902 -27.26 1.08 4.60
C LEU A 902 -28.01 2.37 4.25
N PHE A 903 -28.71 2.36 3.11
CA PHE A 903 -29.56 3.46 2.70
C PHE A 903 -31.04 3.11 2.89
N ALA A 904 -31.78 4.04 3.50
CA ALA A 904 -33.24 4.02 3.47
C ALA A 904 -33.74 4.28 2.03
N LYS A 905 -34.83 3.62 1.65
CA LYS A 905 -35.26 3.46 0.25
C LYS A 905 -36.70 3.90 0.00
#